data_AF-A0A6A5BF77-F1
#
_entry.id   AF-A0A6A5BF77-F1
#
_cell.length_a   1.000
_cell.length_b   1.000
_cell.length_c   1.000
_cell.angle_alpha   90.00
_cell.angle_beta   90.00
_cell.angle_gamma   90.00
#
_symmetry.space_group_name_H-M   'P 1'
#
loop_
_entity.id
_entity.type
_entity.pdbx_description
1 polymer ?
#
loop_
_entity_poly.entity_id
_entity_poly.type
_entity_poly.pdbx_seq_one_letter_code
_entity_poly.pdbx_strand_id
1 'polypeptide(L)'
;MISTPLHQPQEEELAGVPSVALTQFFGSDGVDRMQQQTILIHHLLQHSCGDVLIGLEIAKNIVLSFGAIHHDVTFLIEISNMNFLRDHGKGLQEIFQTFSFLLEDEDEDNLFSLPSQDNEGDWNHMKKEIQRIYEKYFASKGGKVQVFVEFCDHIEKSKLQDDQFISQFTIVSINNYSMLDLITVNENCRKHDIEMIASETRGLVGSVFCDFGNSFVYKDLPHPNSVLYDYFYVIDVSPTNPAIITLRGGSKQGQTNNLKEGDVISLEGIESMPEIDGSYFTCLEVNYLHDSNLCVTIDLDASILPPFNPVSAGFAIRVCKETISKHKPITEILQNPSLEKCVLHVDNPNIVHASIMTIGKFYKTFHRVPHSYQDILMLVAATYSSQLATISSLIGGIAAMEIQKAASGYYEPIPNQLFYFDAFDCVNKHQKEKLVKRSSQDIDPCMNGTMYSSQALIFGQQVHEKIENSKHLLYTIGPMGCEYLKNYLMMGVGNGLQGSFLVSDDKKVSMKHLGTHFLFRRRHVGLTKAEASAEIVQKLKHLTIHSSASKTQQLITPLKESSIIKTAFSVDMITDSCDIISAVDFMEFCNRDKTSLIKTTCNNGVKYNLQIVVPYVTNLPENLIDEKPYYKLAAPTLPIQCLNWAETFFYREFTTYAETALTYVKEPTALISTTVKEHMYDILVRYRPNNLLECLKWARLQFEILFNTSIQLLIDNYPFYMITTDGTYFWSVTKRFPRVLNFDLCNPNHVEFVLLLFKFRAQLYGFEVPETFDILTSLKEISHNHDESVYSIRNTRNNMMKDDDMDYGQLLQQSNILSDIELHPYTNYEHKHYLQFIYIATILRCENFRIVQPAKWIIWNTTLDSTPSILSISSIMSALGCLEFYKVIQGFRDSYNNATIDVTNCLTLFTQTPPKNPTISSFPNRTYCTFWDTIDIDENIEITLKDLVDIMKECYNLEISMCSTGRSMLYSFFTKRRLEDLSKPISQLVFEKTKTPVSSKFILIDICCHDLITLEEMDDIPPIRYRCYGGASSSFQ
;
A
#
# COMPACT_ATOMS: atom_id res chain seq x y z
N MET A 1 44.27 5.71 -20.29
CA MET A 1 43.93 5.62 -18.85
C MET A 1 42.45 5.25 -18.69
N ILE A 2 42.02 4.11 -19.22
CA ILE A 2 40.68 3.55 -18.97
C ILE A 2 40.91 2.05 -18.84
N SER A 3 41.28 1.65 -17.62
CA SER A 3 41.39 0.26 -17.19
C SER A 3 40.91 0.20 -15.75
N THR A 4 39.64 0.55 -15.56
CA THR A 4 38.88 0.08 -14.40
C THR A 4 38.05 -1.10 -14.91
N PRO A 5 38.16 -2.29 -14.30
CA PRO A 5 37.23 -3.36 -14.60
C PRO A 5 35.83 -2.84 -14.31
N LEU A 6 34.88 -3.14 -15.20
CA LEU A 6 33.46 -3.11 -14.84
C LEU A 6 33.34 -3.93 -13.55
N HIS A 7 33.17 -3.26 -12.41
CA HIS A 7 32.89 -3.91 -11.15
C HIS A 7 31.74 -4.89 -11.42
N GLN A 8 31.99 -6.20 -11.26
CA GLN A 8 30.90 -7.12 -10.99
C GLN A 8 30.24 -6.57 -9.72
N PRO A 9 29.00 -6.09 -9.77
CA PRO A 9 28.32 -5.72 -8.55
C PRO A 9 28.11 -7.01 -7.77
N GLN A 10 28.69 -7.09 -6.57
CA GLN A 10 28.48 -8.20 -5.65
C GLN A 10 26.97 -8.46 -5.53
N GLU A 11 26.58 -9.74 -5.46
CA GLU A 11 25.18 -10.18 -5.25
C GLU A 11 24.52 -9.55 -4.00
N GLU A 12 25.31 -8.90 -3.14
CA GLU A 12 24.86 -8.13 -1.97
C GLU A 12 24.03 -6.88 -2.30
N GLU A 13 24.07 -6.32 -3.51
CA GLU A 13 23.29 -5.10 -3.84
C GLU A 13 21.76 -5.33 -3.89
N LEU A 14 21.28 -6.57 -4.04
CA LEU A 14 19.84 -6.87 -3.95
C LEU A 14 19.33 -6.98 -2.50
N ALA A 15 20.23 -6.97 -1.50
CA ALA A 15 19.83 -6.81 -0.10
C ALA A 15 19.35 -5.36 0.22
N GLY A 16 19.48 -4.42 -0.73
CA GLY A 16 19.18 -2.99 -0.57
C GLY A 16 17.76 -2.52 -0.89
N VAL A 17 16.81 -3.43 -1.18
CA VAL A 17 15.40 -3.08 -1.43
C VAL A 17 14.67 -2.36 -0.26
N PRO A 18 15.02 -2.53 1.03
CA PRO A 18 14.35 -1.77 2.08
C PRO A 18 14.74 -0.27 2.09
N SER A 19 15.89 0.13 1.52
CA SER A 19 16.29 1.56 1.41
C SER A 19 15.37 2.36 0.49
N VAL A 20 14.68 1.71 -0.45
CA VAL A 20 13.96 2.41 -1.51
C VAL A 20 12.64 3.00 -1.01
N ALA A 21 11.95 2.32 -0.08
CA ALA A 21 10.76 2.88 0.56
C ALA A 21 11.13 4.11 1.40
N LEU A 22 12.17 4.04 2.24
CA LEU A 22 12.58 5.21 3.02
C LEU A 22 13.11 6.35 2.14
N THR A 23 13.89 6.04 1.10
CA THR A 23 14.36 7.05 0.14
C THR A 23 13.19 7.71 -0.58
N GLN A 24 12.11 6.96 -0.82
CA GLN A 24 10.88 7.50 -1.37
C GLN A 24 10.28 8.55 -0.41
N PHE A 25 10.06 8.22 0.86
CA PHE A 25 9.44 9.16 1.80
C PHE A 25 10.34 10.30 2.30
N PHE A 26 11.63 10.04 2.50
CA PHE A 26 12.54 10.99 3.16
C PHE A 26 13.65 11.50 2.24
N GLY A 27 13.71 11.07 0.98
CA GLY A 27 14.81 11.40 0.06
C GLY A 27 16.12 10.72 0.46
N SER A 28 17.13 10.80 -0.42
CA SER A 28 18.48 10.31 -0.11
C SER A 28 19.07 11.03 1.10
N ASP A 29 18.95 12.36 1.12
CA ASP A 29 19.53 13.21 2.15
C ASP A 29 18.90 12.95 3.52
N GLY A 30 17.59 12.66 3.56
CA GLY A 30 16.91 12.29 4.79
C GLY A 30 17.34 10.92 5.30
N VAL A 31 17.50 9.94 4.41
CA VAL A 31 18.04 8.62 4.75
C VAL A 31 19.48 8.72 5.27
N ASP A 32 20.32 9.56 4.67
CA ASP A 32 21.69 9.80 5.13
C ASP A 32 21.72 10.46 6.53
N ARG A 33 20.79 11.39 6.81
CA ARG A 33 20.62 11.95 8.16
C ARG A 33 20.17 10.90 9.17
N MET A 34 19.25 10.00 8.78
CA MET A 34 18.78 8.91 9.63
C MET A 34 19.92 7.95 10.03
N GLN A 35 20.93 7.75 9.17
CA GLN A 35 22.08 6.88 9.45
C GLN A 35 22.99 7.40 10.56
N GLN A 36 22.95 8.70 10.84
CA GLN A 36 23.84 9.36 11.80
C GLN A 36 23.21 9.47 13.20
N GLN A 37 22.01 8.94 13.37
CA GLN A 37 21.24 9.09 14.61
C GLN A 37 21.62 8.05 15.66
N THR A 38 21.52 8.45 16.92
CA THR A 38 21.63 7.58 18.10
C THR A 38 20.36 7.73 18.91
N ILE A 39 19.60 6.65 19.06
CA ILE A 39 18.21 6.73 19.52
C ILE A 39 18.02 5.92 20.80
N LEU A 40 17.54 6.58 21.85
CA LEU A 40 17.11 5.94 23.10
C LEU A 40 15.60 5.73 23.07
N ILE A 41 15.14 4.49 23.27
CA ILE A 41 13.72 4.16 23.50
C ILE A 41 13.60 3.65 24.93
N HIS A 42 13.19 4.52 25.83
CA HIS A 42 13.00 4.18 27.23
C HIS A 42 11.53 3.90 27.54
N HIS A 43 11.26 2.76 28.16
CA HIS A 43 9.94 2.31 28.56
C HIS A 43 9.86 2.02 30.07
N LEU A 44 8.72 2.35 30.70
CA LEU A 44 8.49 2.16 32.13
C LEU A 44 7.25 1.30 32.39
N LEU A 45 7.45 0.16 33.04
CA LEU A 45 6.38 -0.76 33.44
C LEU A 45 5.76 -0.28 34.76
N GLN A 46 4.44 -0.05 34.82
CA GLN A 46 3.82 0.50 36.03
C GLN A 46 2.51 -0.17 36.44
N HIS A 47 1.63 -0.53 35.51
CA HIS A 47 0.23 -0.86 35.81
C HIS A 47 -0.26 -2.16 35.18
N SER A 48 0.19 -2.52 33.98
CA SER A 48 -0.24 -3.77 33.34
C SER A 48 0.88 -4.41 32.53
N CYS A 49 0.76 -5.72 32.28
CA CYS A 49 1.64 -6.43 31.34
C CYS A 49 1.67 -5.78 29.95
N GLY A 50 0.59 -5.11 29.55
CA GLY A 50 0.50 -4.41 28.27
C GLY A 50 1.29 -3.10 28.21
N ASP A 51 1.88 -2.61 29.31
CA ASP A 51 2.65 -1.37 29.27
C ASP A 51 3.77 -1.48 28.23
N VAL A 52 4.43 -2.65 28.15
CA VAL A 52 5.55 -2.90 27.23
C VAL A 52 5.18 -2.70 25.74
N LEU A 53 3.89 -2.83 25.39
CA LEU A 53 3.42 -2.88 24.00
C LEU A 53 3.79 -1.63 23.20
N ILE A 54 3.62 -0.44 23.76
CA ILE A 54 3.97 0.81 23.07
C ILE A 54 5.47 0.90 22.77
N GLY A 55 6.32 0.44 23.69
CA GLY A 55 7.78 0.42 23.50
C GLY A 55 8.21 -0.58 22.43
N LEU A 56 7.63 -1.80 22.46
CA LEU A 56 7.86 -2.81 21.42
C LEU A 56 7.40 -2.32 20.05
N GLU A 57 6.27 -1.62 19.99
CA GLU A 57 5.73 -1.09 18.74
C GLU A 57 6.62 -0.02 18.13
N ILE A 58 7.08 0.95 18.94
CA ILE A 58 8.02 1.99 18.51
C ILE A 58 9.31 1.35 18.03
N ALA A 59 9.90 0.45 18.83
CA ALA A 59 11.14 -0.24 18.47
C ALA A 59 11.00 -1.05 17.18
N LYS A 60 9.92 -1.82 17.02
CA LYS A 60 9.64 -2.59 15.80
C LYS A 60 9.58 -1.68 14.57
N ASN A 61 8.82 -0.59 14.63
CA ASN A 61 8.66 0.32 13.48
C ASN A 61 9.97 1.05 13.15
N ILE A 62 10.69 1.53 14.16
CA ILE A 62 11.94 2.27 13.96
C ILE A 62 13.06 1.35 13.50
N VAL A 63 13.35 0.29 14.24
CA VAL A 63 14.53 -0.51 13.96
C VAL A 63 14.38 -1.28 12.64
N LEU A 64 13.17 -1.69 12.25
CA LEU A 64 12.96 -2.25 10.90
C LEU A 64 13.08 -1.23 9.79
N SER A 65 12.61 -0.01 10.03
CA SER A 65 12.78 1.08 9.07
C SER A 65 14.27 1.41 8.92
N PHE A 66 15.02 1.59 10.02
CA PHE A 66 16.43 1.98 9.97
C PHE A 66 17.37 0.83 9.61
N GLY A 67 17.02 -0.42 9.93
CA GLY A 67 17.73 -1.63 9.51
C GLY A 67 17.68 -1.91 8.02
N ALA A 68 16.85 -1.16 7.29
CA ALA A 68 16.91 -1.03 5.85
C ALA A 68 18.18 -0.35 5.30
N ILE A 69 18.88 0.37 6.18
CA ILE A 69 19.91 1.32 5.81
C ILE A 69 21.30 0.73 6.10
N HIS A 70 22.29 0.96 5.23
CA HIS A 70 23.57 0.22 5.19
C HIS A 70 24.62 0.62 6.25
N HIS A 71 24.28 1.39 7.30
CA HIS A 71 25.22 2.00 8.25
C HIS A 71 24.88 1.71 9.74
N ASP A 72 25.86 1.93 10.63
CA ASP A 72 25.79 1.61 12.07
C ASP A 72 24.91 2.60 12.85
N VAL A 73 23.60 2.37 12.87
CA VAL A 73 22.66 3.11 13.76
C VAL A 73 22.63 2.41 15.12
N THR A 74 22.76 3.19 16.21
CA THR A 74 22.73 2.66 17.57
C THR A 74 21.39 2.93 18.25
N PHE A 75 20.76 1.88 18.73
CA PHE A 75 19.54 1.91 19.53
C PHE A 75 19.83 1.41 20.94
N LEU A 76 19.39 2.15 21.96
CA LEU A 76 19.28 1.63 23.32
C LEU A 76 17.80 1.51 23.69
N ILE A 77 17.36 0.32 24.05
CA ILE A 77 16.00 0.06 24.55
C ILE A 77 16.11 -0.25 26.04
N GLU A 78 15.67 0.69 26.89
CA GLU A 78 15.66 0.51 28.35
C GLU A 78 14.26 0.16 28.84
N ILE A 79 14.12 -0.96 29.55
CA ILE A 79 12.88 -1.37 30.22
C ILE A 79 13.10 -1.33 31.73
N SER A 80 12.26 -0.59 32.43
CA SER A 80 12.42 -0.30 33.87
C SER A 80 11.26 -0.81 34.71
N ASN A 81 11.56 -1.04 36.01
CA ASN A 81 10.67 -1.59 37.05
C ASN A 81 10.52 -3.13 37.04
N MET A 82 11.60 -3.83 37.36
CA MET A 82 11.66 -5.30 37.37
C MET A 82 10.74 -5.99 38.39
N ASN A 83 10.40 -5.34 39.50
CA ASN A 83 9.48 -5.91 40.48
C ASN A 83 8.08 -6.17 39.88
N PHE A 84 7.70 -5.37 38.87
CA PHE A 84 6.43 -5.52 38.17
C PHE A 84 6.33 -6.81 37.33
N LEU A 85 7.46 -7.23 36.74
CA LEU A 85 7.57 -8.45 35.91
C LEU A 85 7.31 -9.72 36.72
N ARG A 86 7.70 -9.74 38.00
CA ARG A 86 7.51 -10.88 38.90
C ARG A 86 6.02 -11.16 39.17
N ASP A 87 5.21 -10.11 39.30
CA ASP A 87 3.79 -10.22 39.62
C ASP A 87 2.90 -10.48 38.39
N HIS A 88 3.39 -10.24 37.17
CA HIS A 88 2.62 -10.29 35.91
C HIS A 88 3.25 -11.17 34.82
N GLY A 89 4.08 -12.14 35.22
CA GLY A 89 4.94 -12.91 34.32
C GLY A 89 4.22 -13.63 33.17
N LYS A 90 3.01 -14.16 33.39
CA LYS A 90 2.26 -14.93 32.38
C LYS A 90 1.85 -14.07 31.16
N GLY A 91 1.20 -12.93 31.37
CA GLY A 91 0.77 -12.05 30.28
C GLY A 91 1.95 -11.40 29.56
N LEU A 92 3.02 -11.08 30.29
CA LEU A 92 4.27 -10.60 29.67
C LEU A 92 4.91 -11.70 28.81
N GLN A 93 4.92 -12.95 29.27
CA GLN A 93 5.37 -14.08 28.48
C GLN A 93 4.53 -14.23 27.21
N GLU A 94 3.21 -14.18 27.28
CA GLU A 94 2.32 -14.28 26.09
C GLU A 94 2.60 -13.14 25.09
N ILE A 95 2.79 -11.90 25.57
CA ILE A 95 3.14 -10.74 24.73
C ILE A 95 4.51 -10.92 24.08
N PHE A 96 5.54 -11.22 24.87
CA PHE A 96 6.89 -11.40 24.37
C PHE A 96 7.02 -12.62 23.46
N GLN A 97 6.29 -13.71 23.72
CA GLN A 97 6.22 -14.84 22.80
C GLN A 97 5.58 -14.41 21.49
N THR A 98 4.43 -13.73 21.53
CA THR A 98 3.76 -13.25 20.31
C THR A 98 4.69 -12.35 19.49
N PHE A 99 5.34 -11.36 20.10
CA PHE A 99 6.34 -10.53 19.41
C PHE A 99 7.57 -11.34 18.98
N SER A 100 8.14 -12.20 19.82
CA SER A 100 9.32 -13.02 19.51
C SER A 100 9.08 -13.96 18.33
N PHE A 101 7.92 -14.61 18.23
CA PHE A 101 7.60 -15.50 17.11
C PHE A 101 7.33 -14.71 15.82
N LEU A 102 6.81 -13.47 15.93
CA LEU A 102 6.79 -12.52 14.80
C LEU A 102 8.24 -12.10 14.40
N LEU A 103 9.20 -12.24 15.31
CA LEU A 103 10.62 -11.84 15.19
C LEU A 103 11.61 -13.04 15.06
N GLU A 104 11.13 -14.29 15.00
CA GLU A 104 11.84 -15.57 15.31
C GLU A 104 13.32 -15.73 14.83
N ASP A 105 14.13 -16.33 15.72
CA ASP A 105 15.52 -16.81 15.56
C ASP A 105 15.56 -18.27 15.03
N GLU A 106 16.67 -18.68 14.41
CA GLU A 106 16.80 -19.95 13.66
C GLU A 106 17.01 -21.20 14.54
N ASP A 107 17.23 -21.06 15.85
CA ASP A 107 17.62 -22.17 16.71
C ASP A 107 16.72 -22.35 17.94
N GLU A 108 16.18 -23.57 18.05
CA GLU A 108 15.60 -24.25 19.23
C GLU A 108 14.06 -24.33 19.37
N ASP A 109 13.54 -25.48 18.91
CA ASP A 109 12.20 -26.02 19.17
C ASP A 109 11.87 -26.26 20.67
N ASN A 110 12.78 -25.95 21.61
CA ASN A 110 12.67 -26.27 23.04
C ASN A 110 12.85 -25.09 24.03
N LEU A 111 12.99 -23.83 23.57
CA LEU A 111 13.45 -22.75 24.46
C LEU A 111 12.42 -22.14 25.43
N PHE A 112 11.13 -22.49 25.34
CA PHE A 112 10.07 -21.86 26.16
C PHE A 112 9.19 -22.84 26.96
N SER A 113 9.76 -23.92 27.49
CA SER A 113 9.18 -24.54 28.69
C SER A 113 9.69 -23.82 29.94
N LEU A 114 9.06 -22.71 30.32
CA LEU A 114 9.39 -22.05 31.58
C LEU A 114 8.94 -22.93 32.77
N PRO A 115 9.74 -23.08 33.83
CA PRO A 115 9.36 -23.83 35.01
C PRO A 115 8.18 -23.19 35.72
N SER A 116 7.28 -24.01 36.26
CA SER A 116 6.07 -23.58 36.95
C SER A 116 6.31 -22.96 38.34
N GLN A 117 7.54 -22.50 38.68
CA GLN A 117 7.87 -22.00 40.02
C GLN A 117 8.91 -20.87 40.06
N ASP A 118 8.70 -19.95 41.01
CA ASP A 118 9.49 -18.77 41.38
C ASP A 118 11.00 -19.04 41.64
N ASN A 119 11.85 -19.06 40.60
CA ASN A 119 13.31 -19.02 40.77
C ASN A 119 13.95 -17.84 40.01
N GLU A 120 14.83 -17.08 40.66
CA GLU A 120 15.57 -15.93 40.08
C GLU A 120 16.43 -16.30 38.85
N GLY A 121 16.76 -17.59 38.66
CA GLY A 121 17.55 -18.09 37.53
C GLY A 121 16.82 -18.05 36.17
N ASP A 122 15.50 -18.25 36.16
CA ASP A 122 14.70 -18.29 34.93
C ASP A 122 14.43 -16.88 34.35
N TRP A 123 14.43 -15.85 35.21
CA TRP A 123 14.16 -14.46 34.82
C TRP A 123 15.34 -13.78 34.14
N ASN A 124 16.56 -14.03 34.64
CA ASN A 124 17.78 -13.56 34.00
C ASN A 124 18.01 -14.22 32.62
N HIS A 125 17.51 -15.43 32.44
CA HIS A 125 17.50 -16.11 31.15
C HIS A 125 16.54 -15.43 30.16
N MET A 126 15.30 -15.12 30.58
CA MET A 126 14.34 -14.37 29.75
C MET A 126 14.84 -12.99 29.34
N LYS A 127 15.48 -12.26 30.26
CA LYS A 127 16.14 -10.97 29.97
C LYS A 127 17.17 -11.10 28.85
N LYS A 128 18.08 -12.07 28.97
CA LYS A 128 19.11 -12.35 27.96
C LYS A 128 18.50 -12.82 26.65
N GLU A 129 17.40 -13.56 26.69
CA GLU A 129 16.76 -14.08 25.48
C GLU A 129 16.02 -12.98 24.72
N ILE A 130 15.25 -12.11 25.39
CA ILE A 130 14.62 -10.93 24.75
C ILE A 130 15.71 -10.03 24.14
N GLN A 131 16.78 -9.77 24.89
CA GLN A 131 17.92 -9.02 24.39
C GLN A 131 18.53 -9.68 23.14
N ARG A 132 18.76 -11.00 23.18
CA ARG A 132 19.30 -11.79 22.06
C ARG A 132 18.38 -11.81 20.84
N ILE A 133 17.06 -11.91 21.03
CA ILE A 133 16.05 -11.91 19.96
C ILE A 133 16.06 -10.57 19.23
N TYR A 134 16.10 -9.45 19.96
CA TYR A 134 16.20 -8.12 19.35
C TYR A 134 17.52 -8.00 18.57
N GLU A 135 18.65 -8.27 19.22
CA GLU A 135 19.99 -8.20 18.60
C GLU A 135 20.09 -9.06 17.32
N LYS A 136 19.58 -10.30 17.36
CA LYS A 136 19.61 -11.22 16.21
C LYS A 136 18.60 -10.91 15.12
N TYR A 137 17.38 -10.51 15.48
CA TYR A 137 16.35 -10.16 14.50
C TYR A 137 16.84 -9.04 13.57
N PHE A 138 17.48 -8.02 14.15
CA PHE A 138 18.02 -6.91 13.37
C PHE A 138 19.33 -7.25 12.65
N ALA A 139 20.16 -8.14 13.20
CA ALA A 139 21.29 -8.71 12.47
C ALA A 139 20.85 -9.46 11.20
N SER A 140 19.69 -10.15 11.23
CA SER A 140 19.17 -10.97 10.11
C SER A 140 18.66 -10.17 8.89
N LYS A 141 18.33 -8.88 9.08
CA LYS A 141 17.71 -8.02 8.04
C LYS A 141 18.72 -7.17 7.26
N GLY A 142 19.94 -6.95 7.76
CA GLY A 142 20.88 -6.05 7.07
C GLY A 142 22.12 -5.60 7.85
N GLY A 143 22.79 -6.49 8.58
CA GLY A 143 24.24 -6.42 8.79
C GLY A 143 24.87 -5.38 9.74
N LYS A 144 24.22 -4.28 10.16
CA LYS A 144 24.93 -3.22 10.92
C LYS A 144 24.17 -2.41 11.99
N VAL A 145 22.88 -2.66 12.25
CA VAL A 145 22.19 -1.95 13.33
C VAL A 145 22.59 -2.52 14.69
N GLN A 146 23.13 -1.66 15.57
CA GLN A 146 23.47 -2.03 16.94
C GLN A 146 22.27 -1.75 17.83
N VAL A 147 21.62 -2.80 18.33
CA VAL A 147 20.54 -2.68 19.30
C VAL A 147 21.03 -3.20 20.63
N PHE A 148 21.04 -2.33 21.64
CA PHE A 148 21.30 -2.70 23.03
C PHE A 148 19.97 -2.71 23.76
N VAL A 149 19.67 -3.80 24.48
CA VAL A 149 18.47 -3.88 25.33
C VAL A 149 18.91 -4.03 26.77
N GLU A 150 18.55 -3.08 27.63
CA GLU A 150 18.85 -3.11 29.05
C GLU A 150 17.57 -3.18 29.89
N PHE A 151 17.54 -4.13 30.82
CA PHE A 151 16.49 -4.18 31.87
C PHE A 151 17.07 -3.68 33.18
N CYS A 152 16.43 -2.68 33.78
CA CYS A 152 16.91 -2.00 34.98
C CYS A 152 16.07 -2.39 36.21
N ASP A 153 16.74 -2.87 37.26
CA ASP A 153 16.14 -3.43 38.48
C ASP A 153 15.41 -2.38 39.35
N HIS A 154 15.70 -1.10 39.14
CA HIS A 154 15.09 0.02 39.85
C HIS A 154 14.55 1.07 38.88
N ILE A 155 13.58 1.86 39.35
CA ILE A 155 13.13 3.08 38.68
C ILE A 155 14.31 4.08 38.75
N GLU A 156 15.37 3.88 37.96
CA GLU A 156 16.52 4.78 37.91
C GLU A 156 16.16 6.05 37.12
N LYS A 157 15.25 6.84 37.69
CA LYS A 157 15.05 8.25 37.30
C LYS A 157 16.36 9.04 37.31
N SER A 158 17.36 8.58 38.07
CA SER A 158 18.71 9.15 38.14
C SER A 158 19.52 9.01 36.84
N LYS A 159 19.36 7.92 36.07
CA LYS A 159 20.09 7.73 34.79
C LYS A 159 19.60 8.70 33.72
N LEU A 160 18.29 8.85 33.58
CA LEU A 160 17.68 9.86 32.70
C LEU A 160 17.87 11.30 33.21
N GLN A 161 18.40 11.47 34.42
CA GLN A 161 18.81 12.76 34.96
C GLN A 161 20.31 13.02 34.81
N ASP A 162 21.09 12.00 34.42
CA ASP A 162 22.53 12.09 34.22
C ASP A 162 22.83 12.70 32.85
N ASP A 163 23.45 13.87 32.89
CA ASP A 163 23.90 14.61 31.70
C ASP A 163 24.79 13.73 30.81
N GLN A 164 25.70 12.95 31.39
CA GLN A 164 26.66 12.15 30.61
C GLN A 164 25.95 11.06 29.82
N PHE A 165 24.97 10.41 30.44
CA PHE A 165 24.20 9.34 29.79
C PHE A 165 23.30 9.88 28.68
N ILE A 166 22.55 10.96 28.90
CA ILE A 166 21.64 11.49 27.88
C ILE A 166 22.40 12.09 26.69
N SER A 167 23.55 12.75 26.94
CA SER A 167 24.33 13.42 25.89
C SER A 167 24.88 12.51 24.78
N GLN A 168 24.80 11.19 24.94
CA GLN A 168 25.23 10.22 23.92
C GLN A 168 24.18 9.97 22.82
N PHE A 169 22.95 10.48 23.00
CA PHE A 169 21.83 10.27 22.07
C PHE A 169 21.48 11.57 21.33
N THR A 170 21.03 11.44 20.09
CA THR A 170 20.42 12.54 19.33
C THR A 170 18.92 12.62 19.56
N ILE A 171 18.26 11.46 19.67
CA ILE A 171 16.80 11.37 19.86
C ILE A 171 16.47 10.51 21.08
N VAL A 172 15.54 10.98 21.91
CA VAL A 172 15.08 10.29 23.12
C VAL A 172 13.57 10.10 23.10
N SER A 173 13.13 8.84 23.09
CA SER A 173 11.73 8.42 23.20
C SER A 173 11.42 7.91 24.61
N ILE A 174 10.50 8.57 25.33
CA ILE A 174 10.14 8.24 26.71
C ILE A 174 8.67 7.81 26.79
N ASN A 175 8.41 6.60 27.28
CA ASN A 175 7.09 5.96 27.14
C ASN A 175 6.46 5.57 28.49
N ASN A 176 5.19 5.91 28.70
CA ASN A 176 4.39 5.66 29.92
C ASN A 176 4.92 6.30 31.22
N TYR A 177 5.60 7.45 31.11
CA TYR A 177 6.15 8.18 32.25
C TYR A 177 5.16 9.15 32.90
N SER A 178 5.37 9.44 34.19
CA SER A 178 4.60 10.47 34.87
C SER A 178 5.03 11.86 34.42
N MET A 179 4.06 12.77 34.36
CA MET A 179 4.22 14.19 34.05
C MET A 179 5.44 14.89 34.66
N LEU A 180 5.67 14.73 35.97
CA LEU A 180 6.78 15.37 36.66
C LEU A 180 8.15 14.84 36.20
N ASP A 181 8.18 13.56 35.83
CA ASP A 181 9.41 12.94 35.34
C ASP A 181 9.69 13.42 33.91
N LEU A 182 8.65 13.55 33.06
CA LEU A 182 8.77 14.11 31.71
C LEU A 182 9.32 15.54 31.70
N ILE A 183 8.92 16.39 32.65
CA ILE A 183 9.47 17.76 32.77
C ILE A 183 10.97 17.73 32.97
N THR A 184 11.44 16.86 33.88
CA THR A 184 12.87 16.79 34.21
C THR A 184 13.70 16.28 33.03
N VAL A 185 13.19 15.27 32.32
CA VAL A 185 13.86 14.73 31.13
C VAL A 185 13.86 15.76 30.00
N ASN A 186 12.76 16.48 29.79
CA ASN A 186 12.66 17.52 28.76
C ASN A 186 13.65 18.67 28.97
N GLU A 187 13.83 19.11 30.21
CA GLU A 187 14.84 20.13 30.56
C GLU A 187 16.26 19.65 30.22
N ASN A 188 16.58 18.39 30.51
CA ASN A 188 17.87 17.79 30.20
C ASN A 188 18.10 17.60 28.70
N CYS A 189 17.09 17.15 27.95
CA CYS A 189 17.16 17.04 26.49
C CYS A 189 17.39 18.41 25.84
N ARG A 190 16.62 19.44 26.24
CA ARG A 190 16.81 20.81 25.74
C ARG A 190 18.18 21.39 26.04
N LYS A 191 18.75 21.07 27.19
CA LYS A 191 20.11 21.51 27.57
C LYS A 191 21.18 20.97 26.62
N HIS A 192 20.97 19.80 26.03
CA HIS A 192 21.91 19.14 25.12
C HIS A 192 21.48 19.18 23.65
N ASP A 193 20.42 19.94 23.32
CA ASP A 193 19.84 20.04 21.98
C ASP A 193 19.41 18.68 21.39
N ILE A 194 18.79 17.85 22.25
CA ILE A 194 18.32 16.50 21.92
C ILE A 194 16.83 16.54 21.62
N GLU A 195 16.40 15.91 20.53
CA GLU A 195 14.99 15.78 20.21
C GLU A 195 14.29 14.78 21.13
N MET A 196 13.20 15.19 21.77
CA MET A 196 12.44 14.36 22.70
C MET A 196 11.06 14.03 22.14
N ILE A 197 10.68 12.75 22.20
CA ILE A 197 9.31 12.27 21.95
C ILE A 197 8.83 11.59 23.23
N ALA A 198 7.67 11.98 23.75
CA ALA A 198 7.03 11.28 24.85
C ALA A 198 5.72 10.67 24.39
N SER A 199 5.43 9.42 24.77
CA SER A 199 4.18 8.78 24.43
C SER A 199 3.56 8.04 25.62
N GLU A 200 2.23 8.05 25.70
CA GLU A 200 1.50 7.42 26.79
C GLU A 200 0.22 6.78 26.26
N THR A 201 -0.05 5.54 26.68
CA THR A 201 -1.31 4.85 26.40
C THR A 201 -1.98 4.47 27.71
N ARG A 202 -3.28 4.77 27.82
CA ARG A 202 -4.11 4.55 29.02
C ARG A 202 -5.50 4.10 28.58
N GLY A 203 -5.70 2.79 28.49
CA GLY A 203 -6.97 2.18 28.13
C GLY A 203 -7.44 2.58 26.74
N LEU A 204 -8.46 3.43 26.67
CA LEU A 204 -9.05 3.94 25.43
C LEU A 204 -8.42 5.26 24.96
N VAL A 205 -7.43 5.79 25.68
CA VAL A 205 -6.82 7.10 25.39
C VAL A 205 -5.33 6.95 25.15
N GLY A 206 -4.81 7.77 24.25
CA GLY A 206 -3.40 7.85 23.94
C GLY A 206 -2.92 9.28 23.74
N SER A 207 -1.64 9.53 23.96
CA SER A 207 -1.04 10.84 23.71
C SER A 207 0.40 10.73 23.20
N VAL A 208 0.79 11.71 22.39
CA VAL A 208 2.18 11.90 21.92
C VAL A 208 2.55 13.37 22.12
N PHE A 209 3.72 13.61 22.68
CA PHE A 209 4.33 14.93 22.83
C PHE A 209 5.68 14.96 22.11
N CYS A 210 5.97 16.05 21.39
CA CYS A 210 7.23 16.21 20.65
C CYS A 210 7.92 17.53 21.01
N ASP A 211 9.21 17.49 21.29
CA ASP A 211 10.04 18.65 21.54
C ASP A 211 11.38 18.54 20.83
N PHE A 212 11.54 19.27 19.74
CA PHE A 212 12.72 19.26 18.88
C PHE A 212 13.55 20.53 19.06
N GLY A 213 13.41 21.20 20.21
CA GLY A 213 14.19 22.37 20.56
C GLY A 213 13.72 23.67 19.89
N ASN A 214 14.60 24.67 19.92
CA ASN A 214 14.22 26.05 19.55
C ASN A 214 14.33 26.35 18.05
N SER A 215 14.93 25.47 17.27
CA SER A 215 15.25 25.70 15.85
C SER A 215 15.37 24.40 15.08
N PHE A 216 14.30 23.60 15.08
CA PHE A 216 14.26 22.39 14.26
C PHE A 216 14.02 22.75 12.79
N VAL A 217 14.92 22.34 11.90
CA VAL A 217 14.80 22.61 10.47
C VAL A 217 14.25 21.38 9.76
N TYR A 218 13.09 21.54 9.12
CA TYR A 218 12.48 20.48 8.32
C TYR A 218 12.22 20.93 6.89
N LYS A 219 12.13 19.95 5.99
CA LYS A 219 11.73 20.13 4.59
C LYS A 219 10.40 19.42 4.37
N ASP A 220 9.50 20.06 3.66
CA ASP A 220 8.44 19.30 3.01
C ASP A 220 9.09 18.48 1.90
N LEU A 221 8.71 17.22 1.72
CA LEU A 221 9.16 16.47 0.55
C LEU A 221 8.29 16.92 -0.64
N PRO A 222 8.86 17.32 -1.80
CA PRO A 222 8.04 17.31 -3.01
C PRO A 222 7.73 15.83 -3.23
N HIS A 223 6.44 15.48 -3.35
CA HIS A 223 5.93 14.10 -3.29
C HIS A 223 6.94 13.08 -3.85
N PRO A 224 7.10 11.89 -3.26
CA PRO A 224 8.10 10.92 -3.71
C PRO A 224 8.08 10.50 -5.19
N ASN A 225 7.05 10.94 -5.93
CA ASN A 225 6.86 10.71 -7.35
C ASN A 225 6.80 12.05 -8.12
N SER A 226 7.33 13.14 -7.57
CA SER A 226 7.18 14.50 -8.11
C SER A 226 7.75 14.66 -9.53
N VAL A 227 8.79 13.89 -9.88
CA VAL A 227 9.31 13.84 -11.25
C VAL A 227 8.36 13.10 -12.22
N LEU A 228 7.47 12.23 -11.70
CA LEU A 228 6.45 11.53 -12.48
C LEU A 228 5.09 12.26 -12.52
N TYR A 229 4.74 13.05 -11.48
CA TYR A 229 3.38 13.61 -11.30
C TYR A 229 3.30 15.09 -10.88
N ASP A 230 4.36 15.71 -10.32
CA ASP A 230 4.33 17.08 -9.76
C ASP A 230 5.11 18.13 -10.55
N TYR A 231 5.03 18.06 -11.88
CA TYR A 231 5.53 19.13 -12.73
C TYR A 231 4.37 19.81 -13.45
N PHE A 232 4.49 21.11 -13.60
CA PHE A 232 3.56 21.90 -14.37
C PHE A 232 4.19 22.25 -15.69
N TYR A 233 3.42 22.17 -16.76
CA TYR A 233 3.88 22.69 -18.03
C TYR A 233 3.72 24.20 -18.06
N VAL A 234 4.75 24.89 -18.51
CA VAL A 234 4.69 26.33 -18.76
C VAL A 234 4.02 26.55 -20.12
N ILE A 235 2.79 27.05 -20.12
CA ILE A 235 2.04 27.40 -21.34
C ILE A 235 2.45 28.78 -21.84
N ASP A 236 2.62 29.74 -20.92
CA ASP A 236 2.92 31.12 -21.25
C ASP A 236 3.58 31.85 -20.08
N VAL A 237 4.36 32.88 -20.38
CA VAL A 237 4.97 33.81 -19.43
C VAL A 237 4.65 35.23 -19.88
N SER A 238 3.81 35.95 -19.13
CA SER A 238 3.41 37.30 -19.50
C SER A 238 4.58 38.30 -19.32
N PRO A 239 4.74 39.28 -20.24
CA PRO A 239 5.77 40.30 -20.14
C PRO A 239 5.35 41.43 -19.17
N THR A 240 5.11 41.07 -17.91
CA THR A 240 4.64 41.97 -16.84
C THR A 240 5.58 41.96 -15.63
N ASN A 241 5.40 42.92 -14.72
CA ASN A 241 6.07 42.97 -13.42
C ASN A 241 5.00 43.17 -12.33
N PRO A 242 4.71 42.16 -11.48
CA PRO A 242 5.25 40.80 -11.52
C PRO A 242 4.79 39.99 -12.75
N ALA A 243 5.57 39.01 -13.17
CA ALA A 243 5.26 38.11 -14.29
C ALA A 243 4.14 37.13 -13.90
N ILE A 244 3.24 36.84 -14.84
CA ILE A 244 2.17 35.85 -14.68
C ILE A 244 2.50 34.66 -15.56
N ILE A 245 2.64 33.49 -14.95
CA ILE A 245 2.89 32.23 -15.64
C ILE A 245 1.59 31.46 -15.74
N THR A 246 1.24 31.04 -16.95
CA THR A 246 0.15 30.08 -17.16
C THR A 246 0.73 28.68 -17.13
N LEU A 247 0.31 27.90 -16.15
CA LEU A 247 0.73 26.54 -15.88
C LEU A 247 -0.40 25.55 -16.22
N ARG A 248 -0.04 24.32 -16.60
CA ARG A 248 -1.01 23.22 -16.77
C ARG A 248 -0.54 21.95 -16.08
N GLY A 249 -1.45 21.32 -15.33
CA GLY A 249 -1.18 20.05 -14.66
C GLY A 249 -1.05 18.88 -15.64
N GLY A 250 -0.18 17.92 -15.33
CA GLY A 250 0.08 16.75 -16.17
C GLY A 250 -0.97 15.62 -16.10
N SER A 251 -1.86 15.62 -15.11
CA SER A 251 -2.87 14.57 -14.89
C SER A 251 -4.27 15.01 -15.38
N LYS A 252 -4.97 14.12 -16.09
CA LYS A 252 -6.39 14.30 -16.47
C LYS A 252 -7.36 14.02 -15.30
N GLN A 253 -6.91 13.28 -14.29
CA GLN A 253 -7.66 13.09 -13.05
C GLN A 253 -7.34 14.30 -12.17
N GLY A 254 -8.36 15.09 -11.82
CA GLY A 254 -8.29 16.40 -11.16
C GLY A 254 -7.61 16.49 -9.78
N GLN A 255 -6.50 15.79 -9.54
CA GLN A 255 -5.50 16.20 -8.57
C GLN A 255 -4.70 17.34 -9.21
N THR A 256 -5.26 18.55 -9.15
CA THR A 256 -4.47 19.75 -9.30
C THR A 256 -3.42 19.73 -8.21
N ASN A 257 -2.14 19.62 -8.58
CA ASN A 257 -1.04 19.80 -7.64
C ASN A 257 -1.24 21.14 -6.95
N ASN A 258 -1.40 21.11 -5.62
CA ASN A 258 -1.83 22.23 -4.79
C ASN A 258 -0.68 23.24 -4.62
N LEU A 259 -0.29 23.94 -5.70
CA LEU A 259 0.52 25.15 -5.57
C LEU A 259 -0.22 26.16 -4.69
N LYS A 260 0.45 26.68 -3.68
CA LYS A 260 -0.08 27.68 -2.75
C LYS A 260 0.72 28.97 -2.85
N GLU A 261 0.12 30.07 -2.41
CA GLU A 261 0.84 31.32 -2.19
C GLU A 261 2.00 31.08 -1.22
N GLY A 262 3.18 31.58 -1.58
CA GLY A 262 4.43 31.39 -0.85
C GLY A 262 5.26 30.16 -1.25
N ASP A 263 4.73 29.28 -2.11
CA ASP A 263 5.54 28.19 -2.69
C ASP A 263 6.65 28.74 -3.58
N VAL A 264 7.72 27.97 -3.76
CA VAL A 264 8.81 28.30 -4.68
C VAL A 264 8.77 27.33 -5.86
N ILE A 265 8.94 27.83 -7.07
CA ILE A 265 9.02 27.03 -8.30
C ILE A 265 10.37 27.26 -8.99
N SER A 266 10.95 26.19 -9.53
CA SER A 266 12.06 26.24 -10.48
C SER A 266 11.50 26.14 -11.89
N LEU A 267 11.99 26.98 -12.82
CA LEU A 267 11.66 26.87 -14.24
C LEU A 267 12.78 26.14 -14.97
N GLU A 268 12.47 25.09 -15.74
CA GLU A 268 13.46 24.26 -16.44
C GLU A 268 13.05 23.95 -17.89
N GLY A 269 14.01 23.98 -18.81
CA GLY A 269 13.81 23.67 -20.23
C GLY A 269 13.12 24.77 -21.03
N ILE A 270 13.21 26.05 -20.61
CA ILE A 270 12.62 27.18 -21.35
C ILE A 270 13.66 27.75 -22.34
N GLU A 271 13.86 27.10 -23.49
CA GLU A 271 14.91 27.51 -24.45
C GLU A 271 14.72 28.93 -25.03
N SER A 272 13.48 29.45 -25.06
CA SER A 272 13.20 30.83 -25.53
C SER A 272 13.57 31.91 -24.53
N MET A 273 13.75 31.58 -23.26
CA MET A 273 14.05 32.52 -22.18
C MET A 273 15.18 31.92 -21.30
N PRO A 274 16.42 31.82 -21.81
CA PRO A 274 17.52 31.20 -21.09
C PRO A 274 17.88 31.93 -19.78
N GLU A 275 17.48 33.19 -19.61
CA GLU A 275 17.72 33.98 -18.39
C GLU A 275 16.91 33.49 -17.18
N ILE A 276 15.77 32.83 -17.41
CA ILE A 276 14.91 32.28 -16.34
C ILE A 276 15.06 30.77 -16.19
N ASP A 277 15.78 30.13 -17.12
CA ASP A 277 16.00 28.68 -17.11
C ASP A 277 16.94 28.28 -15.96
N GLY A 278 16.52 27.31 -15.14
CA GLY A 278 17.18 26.88 -13.91
C GLY A 278 17.05 27.85 -12.72
N SER A 279 16.23 28.90 -12.83
CA SER A 279 16.04 29.90 -11.77
C SER A 279 14.83 29.61 -10.88
N TYR A 280 14.89 30.10 -9.64
CA TYR A 280 13.86 29.91 -8.61
C TYR A 280 13.02 31.17 -8.41
N PHE A 281 11.70 30.99 -8.29
CA PHE A 281 10.75 32.08 -8.14
C PHE A 281 9.70 31.77 -7.08
N THR A 282 9.32 32.76 -6.29
CA THR A 282 8.27 32.66 -5.27
C THR A 282 6.90 32.92 -5.90
N CYS A 283 5.94 32.05 -5.66
CA CYS A 283 4.54 32.21 -6.03
C CYS A 283 3.90 33.27 -5.11
N LEU A 284 3.56 34.43 -5.67
CA LEU A 284 2.92 35.53 -4.96
C LEU A 284 1.40 35.34 -4.88
N GLU A 285 0.78 34.88 -5.98
CA GLU A 285 -0.66 34.66 -6.10
C GLU A 285 -0.90 33.43 -6.99
N VAL A 286 -1.86 32.57 -6.60
CA VAL A 286 -2.16 31.34 -7.33
C VAL A 286 -3.66 31.26 -7.63
N ASN A 287 -4.02 31.34 -8.91
CA ASN A 287 -5.40 31.36 -9.39
C ASN A 287 -5.72 30.14 -10.27
N TYR A 288 -6.67 29.32 -9.81
CA TYR A 288 -7.12 28.13 -10.54
C TYR A 288 -8.14 28.52 -11.62
N LEU A 289 -7.86 28.17 -12.87
CA LEU A 289 -8.74 28.41 -14.01
C LEU A 289 -9.57 27.16 -14.37
N HIS A 290 -10.64 27.34 -15.13
CA HIS A 290 -11.35 26.23 -15.77
C HIS A 290 -10.40 25.49 -16.75
N ASP A 291 -10.57 24.17 -16.89
CA ASP A 291 -9.78 23.27 -17.77
C ASP A 291 -8.36 22.86 -17.31
N SER A 292 -8.12 22.78 -15.99
CA SER A 292 -6.86 22.28 -15.40
C SER A 292 -5.62 23.18 -15.64
N ASN A 293 -5.85 24.44 -16.02
CA ASN A 293 -4.83 25.48 -16.08
C ASN A 293 -4.78 26.27 -14.76
N LEU A 294 -3.61 26.81 -14.45
CA LEU A 294 -3.31 27.57 -13.25
C LEU A 294 -2.57 28.85 -13.66
N CYS A 295 -3.02 30.02 -13.22
CA CYS A 295 -2.24 31.24 -13.36
C CYS A 295 -1.49 31.52 -12.06
N VAL A 296 -0.17 31.66 -12.15
CA VAL A 296 0.70 31.93 -11.00
C VAL A 296 1.45 33.22 -11.22
N THR A 297 1.24 34.17 -10.33
CA THR A 297 2.03 35.41 -10.30
C THR A 297 3.34 35.12 -9.56
N ILE A 298 4.49 35.42 -10.17
CA ILE A 298 5.81 35.17 -9.59
C ILE A 298 6.62 36.44 -9.40
N ASP A 299 7.61 36.40 -8.49
CA ASP A 299 8.55 37.49 -8.18
C ASP A 299 9.62 37.73 -9.28
N LEU A 300 9.18 37.79 -10.54
CA LEU A 300 9.99 38.07 -11.72
C LEU A 300 9.50 39.32 -12.44
N ASP A 301 10.41 40.18 -12.90
CA ASP A 301 10.12 41.21 -13.90
C ASP A 301 10.39 40.66 -15.30
N ALA A 302 9.33 40.22 -15.99
CA ALA A 302 9.43 39.70 -17.35
C ALA A 302 9.27 40.79 -18.43
N SER A 303 9.06 42.06 -18.06
CA SER A 303 8.88 43.16 -19.02
C SER A 303 10.15 43.45 -19.85
N ILE A 304 11.31 43.05 -19.33
CA ILE A 304 12.63 43.21 -19.96
C ILE A 304 13.12 41.95 -20.69
N LEU A 305 12.35 40.86 -20.66
CA LEU A 305 12.73 39.57 -21.24
C LEU A 305 12.21 39.40 -22.68
N PRO A 306 12.85 38.53 -23.49
CA PRO A 306 12.33 38.18 -24.81
C PRO A 306 10.93 37.53 -24.71
N PRO A 307 10.08 37.65 -25.75
CA PRO A 307 8.74 37.07 -25.73
C PRO A 307 8.80 35.54 -25.67
N PHE A 308 7.96 34.96 -24.81
CA PHE A 308 7.87 33.52 -24.64
C PHE A 308 7.45 32.82 -25.94
N ASN A 309 8.13 31.70 -26.27
CA ASN A 309 7.76 30.86 -27.40
C ASN A 309 7.10 29.55 -26.91
N PRO A 310 5.81 29.30 -27.22
CA PRO A 310 5.09 28.10 -26.78
C PRO A 310 5.70 26.78 -27.28
N VAL A 311 6.48 26.83 -28.37
CA VAL A 311 7.08 25.63 -28.96
C VAL A 311 8.34 25.19 -28.19
N SER A 312 8.96 26.09 -27.43
CA SER A 312 10.07 25.82 -26.52
C SER A 312 9.63 25.78 -25.06
N ALA A 313 8.38 25.39 -24.80
CA ALA A 313 7.82 25.34 -23.46
C ALA A 313 8.59 24.37 -22.56
N GLY A 314 9.06 24.89 -21.43
CA GLY A 314 9.67 24.13 -20.35
C GLY A 314 8.65 23.71 -19.30
N PHE A 315 9.16 23.46 -18.10
CA PHE A 315 8.42 22.99 -16.95
C PHE A 315 8.63 23.90 -15.75
N ALA A 316 7.63 23.98 -14.88
CA ALA A 316 7.77 24.49 -13.53
C ALA A 316 7.73 23.33 -12.56
N ILE A 317 8.73 23.24 -11.69
CA ILE A 317 8.87 22.21 -10.65
C ILE A 317 8.75 22.91 -9.31
N ARG A 318 7.84 22.47 -8.44
CA ARG A 318 7.75 22.99 -7.07
C ARG A 318 8.99 22.57 -6.28
N VAL A 319 9.63 23.54 -5.64
CA VAL A 319 10.84 23.36 -4.85
C VAL A 319 10.49 23.48 -3.38
N CYS A 320 10.91 22.49 -2.60
CA CYS A 320 10.62 22.49 -1.18
C CYS A 320 11.56 23.40 -0.41
N LYS A 321 10.95 24.25 0.43
CA LYS A 321 11.64 25.22 1.26
C LYS A 321 11.94 24.61 2.63
N GLU A 322 13.13 24.90 3.15
CA GLU A 322 13.45 24.64 4.55
C GLU A 322 12.61 25.55 5.45
N THR A 323 11.90 24.93 6.39
CA THR A 323 11.08 25.62 7.37
C THR A 323 11.64 25.37 8.77
N ILE A 324 11.61 26.41 9.61
CA ILE A 324 12.09 26.32 11.00
C ILE A 324 10.90 26.21 11.94
N SER A 325 10.77 25.07 12.61
CA SER A 325 9.85 24.88 13.72
C SER A 325 10.50 25.32 15.04
N LYS A 326 9.73 26.01 15.89
CA LYS A 326 10.16 26.45 17.23
C LYS A 326 9.30 25.78 18.28
N HIS A 327 9.85 24.80 18.97
CA HIS A 327 9.16 24.09 20.03
C HIS A 327 9.36 24.81 21.36
N LYS A 328 8.31 24.82 22.17
CA LYS A 328 8.27 25.34 23.55
C LYS A 328 8.52 24.22 24.56
N PRO A 329 9.07 24.54 25.74
CA PRO A 329 9.25 23.56 26.81
C PRO A 329 7.93 22.92 27.21
N ILE A 330 7.98 21.65 27.63
CA ILE A 330 6.79 20.90 28.01
C ILE A 330 5.98 21.61 29.10
N THR A 331 6.63 22.33 30.03
CA THR A 331 5.98 23.08 31.11
C THR A 331 5.02 24.16 30.60
N GLU A 332 5.33 24.82 29.48
CA GLU A 332 4.48 25.85 28.88
C GLU A 332 3.30 25.21 28.13
N ILE A 333 3.57 24.16 27.36
CA ILE A 333 2.56 23.44 26.57
C ILE A 333 1.49 22.81 27.48
N LEU A 334 1.89 22.24 28.62
CA LEU A 334 0.97 21.63 29.56
C LEU A 334 0.09 22.63 30.30
N GLN A 335 0.50 23.90 30.41
CA GLN A 335 -0.32 24.94 31.03
C GLN A 335 -1.32 25.53 30.04
N ASN A 336 -0.89 25.71 28.78
CA ASN A 336 -1.71 26.30 27.72
C ASN A 336 -1.62 25.45 26.44
N PRO A 337 -2.26 24.27 26.41
CA PRO A 337 -2.19 23.38 25.25
C PRO A 337 -3.07 23.94 24.12
N SER A 338 -2.50 24.15 22.94
CA SER A 338 -3.24 24.58 21.75
C SER A 338 -3.71 23.35 20.95
N LEU A 339 -4.84 22.79 21.36
CA LEU A 339 -5.36 21.47 20.92
C LEU A 339 -6.24 21.50 19.66
N GLU A 340 -6.51 22.66 19.07
CA GLU A 340 -7.47 22.80 17.95
C GLU A 340 -7.06 22.09 16.64
N LYS A 341 -5.78 21.75 16.47
CA LYS A 341 -5.23 21.16 15.22
C LYS A 341 -4.70 19.72 15.34
N CYS A 342 -4.73 19.10 16.54
CA CYS A 342 -3.96 17.89 16.84
C CYS A 342 -4.76 16.84 17.62
N VAL A 343 -5.99 16.61 17.18
CA VAL A 343 -6.95 15.79 17.92
C VAL A 343 -7.69 14.88 16.95
N LEU A 344 -7.57 13.57 17.18
CA LEU A 344 -8.39 12.55 16.52
C LEU A 344 -9.53 12.17 17.47
N HIS A 345 -10.76 12.48 17.08
CA HIS A 345 -11.99 12.06 17.76
C HIS A 345 -12.04 12.43 19.25
N VAL A 346 -11.61 13.63 19.66
CA VAL A 346 -11.85 14.06 21.05
C VAL A 346 -12.98 15.07 21.12
N ASP A 347 -14.13 14.62 21.65
CA ASP A 347 -15.32 15.45 21.90
C ASP A 347 -14.97 16.73 22.68
N ASN A 348 -13.97 16.64 23.57
CA ASN A 348 -13.44 17.78 24.29
C ASN A 348 -11.96 17.57 24.70
N PRO A 349 -10.99 17.98 23.86
CA PRO A 349 -9.57 17.69 24.08
C PRO A 349 -9.02 18.33 25.35
N ASN A 350 -9.58 19.49 25.74
CA ASN A 350 -9.26 20.14 27.00
C ASN A 350 -9.67 19.28 28.21
N ILE A 351 -10.81 18.58 28.14
CA ILE A 351 -11.27 17.68 29.21
C ILE A 351 -10.40 16.42 29.25
N VAL A 352 -10.02 15.85 28.11
CA VAL A 352 -9.13 14.67 28.08
C VAL A 352 -7.75 15.04 28.63
N HIS A 353 -7.17 16.15 28.18
CA HIS A 353 -5.94 16.69 28.74
C HIS A 353 -6.05 16.88 30.26
N ALA A 354 -7.06 17.62 30.74
CA ALA A 354 -7.28 17.84 32.16
C ALA A 354 -7.48 16.52 32.95
N SER A 355 -8.14 15.53 32.34
CA SER A 355 -8.40 14.22 32.96
C SER A 355 -7.12 13.43 33.13
N ILE A 356 -6.30 13.29 32.07
CA ILE A 356 -5.00 12.62 32.13
C ILE A 356 -4.10 13.30 33.17
N MET A 357 -4.05 14.65 33.14
CA MET A 357 -3.26 15.45 34.07
C MET A 357 -3.69 15.22 35.53
N THR A 358 -5.00 15.24 35.80
CA THR A 358 -5.54 15.12 37.16
C THR A 358 -5.43 13.70 37.69
N ILE A 359 -5.76 12.71 36.85
CA ILE A 359 -5.73 11.28 37.23
C ILE A 359 -4.29 10.83 37.43
N GLY A 360 -3.35 11.21 36.56
CA GLY A 360 -1.94 10.89 36.74
C GLY A 360 -1.39 11.41 38.07
N LYS A 361 -1.75 12.65 38.44
CA LYS A 361 -1.35 13.23 39.75
C LYS A 361 -2.01 12.50 40.92
N PHE A 362 -3.29 12.17 40.82
CA PHE A 362 -4.01 11.43 41.86
C PHE A 362 -3.43 10.03 42.04
N TYR A 363 -3.22 9.30 40.95
CA TYR A 363 -2.66 7.96 40.96
C TYR A 363 -1.25 7.94 41.54
N LYS A 364 -0.38 8.89 41.16
CA LYS A 364 0.96 9.03 41.76
C LYS A 364 0.93 9.22 43.29
N THR A 365 -0.12 9.85 43.80
CA THR A 365 -0.27 10.16 45.23
C THR A 365 -0.91 9.00 46.01
N PHE A 366 -1.89 8.33 45.42
CA PHE A 366 -2.75 7.37 46.14
C PHE A 366 -2.66 5.93 45.63
N HIS A 367 -1.91 5.67 44.55
CA HIS A 367 -1.79 4.37 43.87
C HIS A 367 -3.14 3.69 43.58
N ARG A 368 -4.18 4.49 43.34
CA ARG A 368 -5.56 4.06 43.03
C ARG A 368 -6.26 5.11 42.19
N VAL A 369 -7.42 4.77 41.63
CA VAL A 369 -8.23 5.67 40.80
C VAL A 369 -9.37 6.36 41.58
N PRO A 370 -9.77 7.60 41.24
CA PRO A 370 -10.88 8.30 41.90
C PRO A 370 -12.23 7.58 41.74
N HIS A 371 -13.11 7.64 42.76
CA HIS A 371 -14.38 6.90 42.80
C HIS A 371 -15.66 7.74 42.56
N SER A 372 -15.55 9.05 42.27
CA SER A 372 -16.72 9.89 41.92
C SER A 372 -16.34 11.17 41.19
N TYR A 373 -16.88 11.42 39.97
CA TYR A 373 -17.18 12.71 39.27
C TYR A 373 -17.65 12.40 37.82
N GLN A 374 -17.88 13.41 36.94
CA GLN A 374 -18.56 13.29 35.62
C GLN A 374 -17.93 12.31 34.58
N ASP A 375 -18.76 11.91 33.59
CA ASP A 375 -18.65 10.73 32.71
C ASP A 375 -17.31 10.44 32.01
N ILE A 376 -16.64 11.43 31.38
CA ILE A 376 -15.36 11.20 30.65
C ILE A 376 -14.20 10.96 31.60
N LEU A 377 -14.11 11.75 32.68
CA LEU A 377 -13.04 11.64 33.67
C LEU A 377 -13.09 10.28 34.39
N MET A 378 -14.29 9.76 34.64
CA MET A 378 -14.45 8.40 35.19
C MET A 378 -14.10 7.32 34.18
N LEU A 379 -14.34 7.52 32.88
CA LEU A 379 -13.96 6.54 31.86
C LEU A 379 -12.44 6.46 31.70
N VAL A 380 -11.75 7.60 31.69
CA VAL A 380 -10.28 7.65 31.72
C VAL A 380 -9.76 7.02 33.01
N ALA A 381 -10.35 7.34 34.17
CA ALA A 381 -9.95 6.77 35.45
C ALA A 381 -10.17 5.25 35.50
N ALA A 382 -11.32 4.76 35.03
CA ALA A 382 -11.66 3.34 35.03
C ALA A 382 -10.78 2.50 34.10
N THR A 383 -10.23 3.11 33.06
CA THR A 383 -9.38 2.43 32.07
C THR A 383 -7.90 2.79 32.19
N TYR A 384 -7.52 3.62 33.17
CA TYR A 384 -6.17 4.17 33.30
C TYR A 384 -5.08 3.10 33.45
N SER A 385 -5.37 2.03 34.20
CA SER A 385 -4.44 0.91 34.41
C SER A 385 -4.46 -0.13 33.29
N SER A 386 -5.35 0.01 32.30
CA SER A 386 -5.50 -0.94 31.21
C SER A 386 -4.64 -0.54 30.01
N GLN A 387 -4.19 -1.53 29.24
CA GLN A 387 -3.48 -1.31 27.99
C GLN A 387 -4.09 -2.14 26.85
N LEU A 388 -4.54 -1.46 25.80
CA LEU A 388 -5.03 -2.11 24.59
C LEU A 388 -3.89 -2.22 23.57
N ALA A 389 -3.75 -3.40 22.97
CA ALA A 389 -2.80 -3.64 21.89
C ALA A 389 -3.05 -2.71 20.69
N THR A 390 -4.32 -2.47 20.34
CA THR A 390 -4.70 -1.57 19.24
C THR A 390 -4.31 -0.12 19.50
N ILE A 391 -4.54 0.40 20.70
CA ILE A 391 -4.16 1.78 21.07
C ILE A 391 -2.63 1.91 21.15
N SER A 392 -1.93 0.89 21.64
CA SER A 392 -0.46 0.83 21.62
C SER A 392 0.10 0.80 20.20
N SER A 393 -0.55 0.04 19.30
CA SER A 393 -0.24 -0.06 17.87
C SER A 393 -0.39 1.31 17.16
N LEU A 394 -1.47 2.03 17.49
CA LEU A 394 -1.75 3.37 16.96
C LEU A 394 -0.74 4.42 17.45
N ILE A 395 -0.62 4.59 18.77
CA ILE A 395 0.24 5.61 19.37
C ILE A 395 1.72 5.30 19.13
N GLY A 396 2.11 4.03 19.18
CA GLY A 396 3.47 3.60 18.84
C GLY A 396 3.80 3.87 17.37
N GLY A 397 2.85 3.70 16.46
CA GLY A 397 3.01 4.08 15.05
C GLY A 397 3.18 5.58 14.85
N ILE A 398 2.40 6.42 15.56
CA ILE A 398 2.53 7.89 15.52
C ILE A 398 3.88 8.34 16.09
N ALA A 399 4.25 7.84 17.27
CA ALA A 399 5.53 8.16 17.90
C ALA A 399 6.72 7.72 17.03
N ALA A 400 6.63 6.54 16.39
CA ALA A 400 7.64 6.10 15.44
C ALA A 400 7.74 7.02 14.21
N MET A 401 6.62 7.52 13.68
CA MET A 401 6.69 8.50 12.60
C MET A 401 7.37 9.80 13.05
N GLU A 402 7.07 10.31 14.25
CA GLU A 402 7.72 11.53 14.75
C GLU A 402 9.23 11.36 14.97
N ILE A 403 9.68 10.19 15.43
CA ILE A 403 11.10 9.84 15.48
C ILE A 403 11.70 9.82 14.07
N GLN A 404 11.01 9.28 13.06
CA GLN A 404 11.48 9.29 11.67
C GLN A 404 11.57 10.72 11.11
N LYS A 405 10.63 11.61 11.45
CA LYS A 405 10.68 13.04 11.08
C LYS A 405 11.86 13.75 11.74
N ALA A 406 12.07 13.56 13.05
CA ALA A 406 13.21 14.10 13.77
C ALA A 406 14.54 13.63 13.15
N ALA A 407 14.67 12.32 12.92
CA ALA A 407 15.87 11.71 12.35
C ALA A 407 16.17 12.13 10.91
N SER A 408 15.13 12.30 10.08
CA SER A 408 15.28 12.61 8.66
C SER A 408 15.31 14.10 8.36
N GLY A 409 14.77 14.96 9.24
CA GLY A 409 14.54 16.38 9.00
C GLY A 409 13.56 16.64 7.83
N TYR A 410 12.60 15.73 7.62
CA TYR A 410 11.54 15.83 6.62
C TYR A 410 10.16 15.73 7.26
N TYR A 411 9.21 16.42 6.63
CA TYR A 411 7.84 16.66 7.11
C TYR A 411 7.77 17.52 8.37
N GLU A 412 6.67 18.27 8.49
CA GLU A 412 6.40 19.02 9.70
C GLU A 412 6.13 18.05 10.88
N PRO A 413 6.74 18.27 12.05
CA PRO A 413 6.40 17.58 13.30
C PRO A 413 4.92 17.78 13.68
N ILE A 414 4.44 17.08 14.71
CA ILE A 414 3.12 17.39 15.29
C ILE A 414 3.04 18.90 15.62
N PRO A 415 2.12 19.66 14.98
CA PRO A 415 1.88 21.06 15.27
C PRO A 415 1.57 21.25 16.75
N ASN A 416 2.03 22.34 17.35
CA ASN A 416 1.79 22.63 18.77
C ASN A 416 2.28 21.54 19.76
N GLN A 417 3.10 20.59 19.29
CA GLN A 417 3.84 19.62 20.09
C GLN A 417 3.03 18.56 20.84
N LEU A 418 1.70 18.57 20.81
CA LEU A 418 0.88 17.66 21.61
C LEU A 418 -0.28 17.10 20.80
N PHE A 419 -0.40 15.78 20.81
CA PHE A 419 -1.44 15.03 20.12
C PHE A 419 -2.19 14.13 21.12
N TYR A 420 -3.52 14.11 21.01
CA TYR A 420 -4.39 13.22 21.77
C TYR A 420 -5.29 12.39 20.85
N PHE A 421 -5.53 11.15 21.27
CA PHE A 421 -6.46 10.22 20.65
C PHE A 421 -7.37 9.61 21.71
N ASP A 422 -8.67 9.47 21.42
CA ASP A 422 -9.55 8.59 22.19
C ASP A 422 -10.37 7.64 21.30
N ALA A 423 -10.71 6.50 21.89
CA ALA A 423 -11.60 5.49 21.33
C ALA A 423 -12.85 5.31 22.20
N PHE A 424 -13.40 6.40 22.74
CA PHE A 424 -14.59 6.31 23.60
C PHE A 424 -15.86 5.87 22.84
N ASP A 425 -15.82 5.95 21.52
CA ASP A 425 -16.82 5.46 20.57
C ASP A 425 -16.80 3.93 20.41
N CYS A 426 -15.76 3.23 20.87
CA CYS A 426 -15.72 1.76 20.91
C CYS A 426 -16.55 1.16 22.06
N VAL A 427 -17.11 1.99 22.95
CA VAL A 427 -17.87 1.58 24.13
C VAL A 427 -19.22 2.29 24.17
N ASN A 428 -20.32 1.54 24.27
CA ASN A 428 -21.65 2.13 24.32
C ASN A 428 -22.00 2.69 25.70
N LYS A 429 -23.07 3.48 25.79
CA LYS A 429 -23.50 4.14 27.04
C LYS A 429 -23.67 3.17 28.22
N HIS A 430 -24.29 2.01 27.99
CA HIS A 430 -24.50 0.99 29.03
C HIS A 430 -23.19 0.38 29.52
N GLN A 431 -22.24 0.14 28.63
CA GLN A 431 -20.91 -0.34 28.98
C GLN A 431 -20.10 0.71 29.73
N LYS A 432 -20.18 2.00 29.34
CA LYS A 432 -19.55 3.10 30.08
C LYS A 432 -20.03 3.10 31.54
N GLU A 433 -21.33 2.99 31.78
CA GLU A 433 -21.90 2.92 33.13
C GLU A 433 -21.43 1.68 33.93
N LYS A 434 -21.26 0.53 33.26
CA LYS A 434 -20.71 -0.68 33.90
C LYS A 434 -19.22 -0.56 34.20
N LEU A 435 -18.44 0.01 33.27
CA LEU A 435 -17.00 0.20 33.41
C LEU A 435 -16.64 1.05 34.62
N VAL A 436 -17.36 2.15 34.80
CA VAL A 436 -17.18 3.06 35.94
C VAL A 436 -17.45 2.37 37.28
N LYS A 437 -18.25 1.29 37.29
CA LYS A 437 -18.60 0.51 38.48
C LYS A 437 -17.77 -0.77 38.64
N ARG A 438 -16.97 -1.16 37.65
CA ARG A 438 -16.17 -2.38 37.66
C ARG A 438 -14.92 -2.21 38.51
N SER A 439 -14.58 -3.25 39.25
CA SER A 439 -13.29 -3.43 39.91
C SER A 439 -12.48 -4.52 39.20
N SER A 440 -11.17 -4.56 39.42
CA SER A 440 -10.30 -5.65 38.92
C SER A 440 -10.69 -7.03 39.47
N GLN A 441 -11.51 -7.09 40.52
CA GLN A 441 -12.04 -8.33 41.10
C GLN A 441 -13.23 -8.90 40.32
N ASP A 442 -13.83 -8.11 39.42
CA ASP A 442 -14.95 -8.54 38.55
C ASP A 442 -14.47 -9.22 37.26
N ILE A 443 -13.14 -9.30 37.04
CA ILE A 443 -12.54 -10.03 35.92
C ILE A 443 -12.51 -11.52 36.27
N ASP A 444 -12.84 -12.36 35.29
CA ASP A 444 -12.69 -13.81 35.43
C ASP A 444 -11.25 -14.15 35.88
N PRO A 445 -11.06 -14.90 36.97
CA PRO A 445 -9.75 -15.34 37.42
C PRO A 445 -8.91 -16.00 36.34
N CYS A 446 -9.51 -16.66 35.34
CA CYS A 446 -8.77 -17.28 34.24
C CYS A 446 -8.16 -16.27 33.25
N MET A 447 -8.75 -15.08 33.17
CA MET A 447 -8.30 -13.96 32.34
C MET A 447 -7.36 -13.03 33.09
N ASN A 448 -7.27 -13.13 34.41
CA ASN A 448 -6.41 -12.25 35.20
C ASN A 448 -4.93 -12.57 34.96
N GLY A 449 -4.15 -11.57 34.58
CA GLY A 449 -2.73 -11.71 34.28
C GLY A 449 -2.41 -12.32 32.91
N THR A 450 -3.37 -12.42 31.99
CA THR A 450 -3.15 -12.77 30.57
C THR A 450 -2.98 -11.50 29.72
N MET A 451 -2.59 -11.64 28.46
CA MET A 451 -2.52 -10.50 27.53
C MET A 451 -3.91 -9.89 27.21
N TYR A 452 -5.00 -10.62 27.46
CA TYR A 452 -6.37 -10.17 27.21
C TYR A 452 -7.03 -9.47 28.41
N SER A 453 -6.38 -9.44 29.59
CA SER A 453 -6.99 -8.88 30.81
C SER A 453 -7.51 -7.45 30.61
N SER A 454 -6.71 -6.58 30.00
CA SER A 454 -7.07 -5.18 29.73
C SER A 454 -8.25 -5.07 28.76
N GLN A 455 -8.27 -5.91 27.72
CA GLN A 455 -9.35 -5.97 26.73
C GLN A 455 -10.65 -6.43 27.38
N ALA A 456 -10.59 -7.50 28.19
CA ALA A 456 -11.74 -8.03 28.92
C ALA A 456 -12.25 -7.04 29.99
N LEU A 457 -11.36 -6.28 30.65
CA LEU A 457 -11.75 -5.25 31.61
C LEU A 457 -12.56 -4.14 30.93
N ILE A 458 -12.09 -3.65 29.78
CA ILE A 458 -12.71 -2.56 29.01
C ILE A 458 -14.04 -3.02 28.37
N PHE A 459 -14.02 -4.06 27.53
CA PHE A 459 -15.21 -4.43 26.75
C PHE A 459 -16.14 -5.40 27.50
N GLY A 460 -15.61 -6.13 28.48
CA GLY A 460 -16.27 -7.24 29.16
C GLY A 460 -15.97 -8.59 28.51
N GLN A 461 -16.00 -9.64 29.33
CA GLN A 461 -15.75 -11.03 28.92
C GLN A 461 -16.64 -11.49 27.76
N GLN A 462 -17.93 -11.15 27.78
CA GLN A 462 -18.87 -11.51 26.70
C GLN A 462 -18.45 -10.96 25.33
N VAL A 463 -17.81 -9.78 25.29
CA VAL A 463 -17.31 -9.22 24.03
C VAL A 463 -16.05 -9.95 23.60
N HIS A 464 -15.16 -10.28 24.53
CA HIS A 464 -13.96 -11.05 24.22
C HIS A 464 -14.29 -12.46 23.70
N GLU A 465 -15.24 -13.17 24.30
CA GLU A 465 -15.70 -14.48 23.81
C GLU A 465 -16.27 -14.39 22.38
N LYS A 466 -16.92 -13.29 22.02
CA LYS A 466 -17.37 -13.05 20.64
C LYS A 466 -16.20 -12.82 19.69
N ILE A 467 -15.16 -12.10 20.12
CA ILE A 467 -13.93 -11.91 19.34
C ILE A 467 -13.26 -13.26 19.09
N GLU A 468 -13.12 -14.08 20.13
CA GLU A 468 -12.54 -15.42 20.03
C GLU A 468 -13.34 -16.31 19.07
N ASN A 469 -14.68 -16.30 19.15
CA ASN A 469 -15.53 -17.15 18.30
C ASN A 469 -15.85 -16.54 16.92
N SER A 470 -15.27 -15.40 16.56
CA SER A 470 -15.52 -14.76 15.26
C SER A 470 -14.81 -15.49 14.12
N LYS A 471 -15.42 -15.43 12.93
CA LYS A 471 -14.87 -15.97 11.70
C LYS A 471 -14.38 -14.84 10.81
N HIS A 472 -13.07 -14.75 10.63
CA HIS A 472 -12.43 -13.62 9.97
C HIS A 472 -11.63 -14.06 8.74
N LEU A 473 -11.70 -13.29 7.65
CA LEU A 473 -10.87 -13.46 6.46
C LEU A 473 -9.99 -12.22 6.26
N LEU A 474 -8.68 -12.41 6.34
CA LEU A 474 -7.69 -11.42 5.95
C LEU A 474 -7.27 -11.68 4.49
N TYR A 475 -7.68 -10.78 3.61
CA TYR A 475 -7.40 -10.86 2.18
C TYR A 475 -6.18 -10.02 1.83
N THR A 476 -5.18 -10.69 1.25
CA THR A 476 -3.80 -10.24 0.98
C THR A 476 -2.97 -9.94 2.24
N ILE A 477 -1.69 -10.30 2.22
CA ILE A 477 -0.71 -10.00 3.27
C ILE A 477 0.32 -9.03 2.68
N GLY A 478 -0.10 -7.78 2.56
CA GLY A 478 0.80 -6.64 2.36
C GLY A 478 1.51 -6.21 3.65
N PRO A 479 2.22 -5.07 3.66
CA PRO A 479 2.75 -4.44 4.87
C PRO A 479 1.63 -4.17 5.90
N MET A 480 0.49 -3.63 5.46
CA MET A 480 -0.70 -3.42 6.31
C MET A 480 -1.31 -4.75 6.77
N GLY A 481 -1.38 -5.74 5.88
CA GLY A 481 -1.88 -7.08 6.23
C GLY A 481 -1.05 -7.75 7.34
N CYS A 482 0.27 -7.55 7.35
CA CYS A 482 1.14 -8.01 8.45
C CYS A 482 0.75 -7.39 9.79
N GLU A 483 0.44 -6.08 9.82
CA GLU A 483 0.03 -5.37 11.03
C GLU A 483 -1.38 -5.77 11.49
N TYR A 484 -2.32 -5.97 10.56
CA TYR A 484 -3.63 -6.55 10.86
C TYR A 484 -3.50 -7.93 11.50
N LEU A 485 -2.67 -8.81 10.93
CA LEU A 485 -2.46 -10.14 11.49
C LEU A 485 -1.91 -10.06 12.93
N LYS A 486 -0.90 -9.22 13.18
CA LYS A 486 -0.38 -8.97 14.54
C LYS A 486 -1.49 -8.51 15.49
N ASN A 487 -2.23 -7.46 15.13
CA ASN A 487 -3.30 -6.93 15.98
C ASN A 487 -4.37 -7.99 16.24
N TYR A 488 -4.81 -8.74 15.23
CA TYR A 488 -5.82 -9.78 15.37
C TYR A 488 -5.37 -10.94 16.27
N LEU A 489 -4.11 -11.37 16.15
CA LEU A 489 -3.52 -12.34 17.07
C LEU A 489 -3.52 -11.82 18.52
N MET A 490 -3.13 -10.55 18.71
CA MET A 490 -3.11 -9.91 20.03
C MET A 490 -4.51 -9.66 20.61
N MET A 491 -5.53 -9.55 19.77
CA MET A 491 -6.93 -9.39 20.18
C MET A 491 -7.61 -10.73 20.48
N GLY A 492 -7.04 -11.83 20.03
CA GLY A 492 -7.57 -13.18 20.17
C GLY A 492 -8.59 -13.58 19.10
N VAL A 493 -8.57 -12.97 17.91
CA VAL A 493 -9.56 -13.20 16.85
C VAL A 493 -9.51 -14.65 16.35
N GLY A 494 -10.64 -15.35 16.41
CA GLY A 494 -10.76 -16.70 15.86
C GLY A 494 -10.13 -17.81 16.72
N ASN A 495 -9.70 -17.50 17.95
CA ASN A 495 -9.11 -18.46 18.89
C ASN A 495 -10.13 -19.33 19.64
N GLY A 496 -11.41 -18.98 19.58
CA GLY A 496 -12.49 -19.69 20.25
C GLY A 496 -12.86 -20.99 19.55
N LEU A 497 -13.58 -21.87 20.24
CA LEU A 497 -14.01 -23.18 19.72
C LEU A 497 -14.80 -23.10 18.40
N GLN A 498 -15.54 -22.01 18.19
CA GLN A 498 -16.34 -21.78 16.97
C GLN A 498 -15.70 -20.75 16.03
N GLY A 499 -14.55 -20.18 16.42
CA GLY A 499 -13.83 -19.17 15.66
C GLY A 499 -13.03 -19.78 14.51
N SER A 500 -12.72 -18.94 13.51
CA SER A 500 -11.83 -19.33 12.42
C SER A 500 -11.15 -18.11 11.84
N PHE A 501 -9.83 -18.17 11.66
CA PHE A 501 -9.07 -17.13 10.98
C PHE A 501 -8.53 -17.64 9.65
N LEU A 502 -8.88 -16.98 8.55
CA LEU A 502 -8.49 -17.34 7.19
C LEU A 502 -7.57 -16.26 6.61
N VAL A 503 -6.50 -16.67 5.95
CA VAL A 503 -5.60 -15.78 5.21
C VAL A 503 -5.55 -16.23 3.77
N SER A 504 -5.64 -15.29 2.83
CA SER A 504 -5.53 -15.56 1.40
C SER A 504 -4.61 -14.57 0.71
N ASP A 505 -3.52 -15.06 0.14
CA ASP A 505 -2.57 -14.32 -0.69
C ASP A 505 -1.76 -15.34 -1.50
N ASP A 506 -1.92 -15.34 -2.83
CA ASP A 506 -1.26 -16.26 -3.74
C ASP A 506 0.08 -15.72 -4.27
N LYS A 507 0.46 -14.48 -3.94
CA LYS A 507 1.75 -13.91 -4.30
C LYS A 507 2.85 -14.58 -3.49
N LYS A 508 3.98 -14.81 -4.14
CA LYS A 508 5.16 -15.39 -3.48
C LYS A 508 5.91 -14.34 -2.66
N VAL A 509 6.52 -14.78 -1.57
CA VAL A 509 7.50 -13.99 -0.84
C VAL A 509 8.77 -13.90 -1.69
N SER A 510 9.27 -12.68 -1.92
CA SER A 510 10.57 -12.42 -2.56
C SER A 510 11.42 -11.54 -1.66
N MET A 511 12.71 -11.39 -2.00
CA MET A 511 13.68 -10.66 -1.16
C MET A 511 13.25 -9.23 -0.84
N LYS A 512 12.52 -8.56 -1.76
CA LYS A 512 11.99 -7.20 -1.55
C LYS A 512 10.99 -7.09 -0.39
N HIS A 513 10.24 -8.16 -0.12
CA HIS A 513 9.22 -8.14 0.92
C HIS A 513 9.84 -8.14 2.32
N LEU A 514 11.09 -8.59 2.49
CA LEU A 514 11.72 -8.67 3.80
C LEU A 514 11.89 -7.30 4.47
N GLY A 515 11.97 -6.23 3.69
CA GLY A 515 12.05 -4.86 4.20
C GLY A 515 10.75 -4.31 4.78
N THR A 516 9.64 -4.64 4.12
CA THR A 516 8.34 -3.99 4.33
C THR A 516 7.31 -4.91 4.99
N HIS A 517 7.56 -6.23 4.98
CA HIS A 517 6.72 -7.25 5.60
C HIS A 517 7.51 -7.86 6.75
N PHE A 518 7.32 -7.32 7.95
CA PHE A 518 8.08 -7.72 9.13
C PHE A 518 7.89 -9.19 9.50
N LEU A 519 6.78 -9.82 9.07
CA LEU A 519 6.51 -11.25 9.23
C LEU A 519 7.51 -12.14 8.47
N PHE A 520 7.94 -11.74 7.28
CA PHE A 520 8.68 -12.64 6.39
C PHE A 520 10.20 -12.65 6.61
N ARG A 521 10.83 -13.77 6.25
CA ARG A 521 12.27 -14.07 6.38
C ARG A 521 12.81 -14.64 5.08
N ARG A 522 14.14 -14.66 4.94
CA ARG A 522 14.82 -15.25 3.77
C ARG A 522 14.36 -16.69 3.49
N ARG A 523 14.15 -17.51 4.52
CA ARG A 523 13.64 -18.89 4.37
C ARG A 523 12.23 -18.98 3.76
N HIS A 524 11.39 -17.96 3.95
CA HIS A 524 10.04 -17.94 3.40
C HIS A 524 10.03 -17.55 1.91
N VAL A 525 11.16 -17.07 1.37
CA VAL A 525 11.28 -16.69 -0.05
C VAL A 525 10.96 -17.90 -0.94
N GLY A 526 10.03 -17.70 -1.87
CA GLY A 526 9.51 -18.74 -2.76
C GLY A 526 8.20 -19.38 -2.31
N LEU A 527 7.86 -19.33 -1.01
CA LEU A 527 6.53 -19.70 -0.50
C LEU A 527 5.49 -18.65 -0.89
N THR A 528 4.22 -19.02 -0.95
CA THR A 528 3.15 -18.01 -1.00
C THR A 528 3.10 -17.25 0.33
N LYS A 529 2.70 -15.99 0.28
CA LYS A 529 2.56 -15.14 1.47
C LYS A 529 1.56 -15.74 2.47
N ALA A 530 0.50 -16.39 1.99
CA ALA A 530 -0.43 -17.11 2.85
C ALA A 530 0.22 -18.32 3.55
N GLU A 531 0.96 -19.17 2.82
CA GLU A 531 1.68 -20.31 3.42
C GLU A 531 2.72 -19.85 4.44
N ALA A 532 3.51 -18.83 4.11
CA ALA A 532 4.49 -18.26 5.02
C ALA A 532 3.84 -17.69 6.29
N SER A 533 2.67 -17.05 6.16
CA SER A 533 1.92 -16.54 7.32
C SER A 533 1.36 -17.69 8.17
N ALA A 534 0.91 -18.77 7.53
CA ALA A 534 0.42 -19.97 8.22
C ALA A 534 1.49 -20.63 9.08
N GLU A 535 2.69 -20.79 8.51
CA GLU A 535 3.84 -21.37 9.21
C GLU A 535 4.16 -20.59 10.49
N ILE A 536 4.13 -19.25 10.41
CA ILE A 536 4.40 -18.37 11.57
C ILE A 536 3.31 -18.51 12.63
N VAL A 537 2.03 -18.49 12.23
CA VAL A 537 0.91 -18.57 13.18
C VAL A 537 0.85 -19.94 13.87
N GLN A 538 1.13 -21.04 13.14
CA GLN A 538 1.11 -22.40 13.71
C GLN A 538 2.14 -22.62 14.83
N LYS A 539 3.20 -21.80 14.87
CA LYS A 539 4.25 -21.88 15.89
C LYS A 539 3.89 -21.19 17.22
N LEU A 540 2.85 -20.35 17.25
CA LEU A 540 2.36 -19.68 18.46
C LEU A 540 1.62 -20.68 19.38
N LYS A 541 2.38 -21.52 20.11
CA LYS A 541 1.87 -22.63 20.94
C LYS A 541 0.99 -22.20 22.14
N HIS A 542 1.01 -20.93 22.55
CA HIS A 542 0.28 -20.38 23.71
C HIS A 542 -1.08 -19.77 23.38
N LEU A 543 -1.45 -19.67 22.10
CA LEU A 543 -2.85 -19.48 21.71
C LEU A 543 -3.56 -20.83 21.85
N THR A 544 -4.63 -20.88 22.64
CA THR A 544 -5.28 -22.13 23.03
C THR A 544 -5.90 -22.85 21.83
N ILE A 545 -5.13 -23.73 21.19
CA ILE A 545 -5.63 -24.64 20.14
C ILE A 545 -6.37 -25.78 20.84
N HIS A 546 -7.68 -25.61 21.03
CA HIS A 546 -8.53 -26.73 21.42
C HIS A 546 -8.88 -27.58 20.20
N SER A 547 -8.04 -28.58 19.93
CA SER A 547 -8.32 -29.60 18.91
C SER A 547 -9.37 -30.57 19.43
N SER A 548 -10.61 -30.47 18.94
CA SER A 548 -11.53 -31.61 18.93
C SER A 548 -11.27 -32.40 17.66
N ALA A 549 -10.96 -33.69 17.83
CA ALA A 549 -10.60 -34.61 16.77
C ALA A 549 -11.49 -34.47 15.51
N SER A 550 -10.82 -34.53 14.35
CA SER A 550 -11.33 -34.67 12.97
C SER A 550 -11.76 -33.39 12.20
N LYS A 551 -10.86 -32.98 11.28
CA LYS A 551 -11.08 -32.14 10.07
C LYS A 551 -11.22 -30.60 10.19
N THR A 552 -10.62 -29.97 11.19
CA THR A 552 -10.35 -28.52 11.16
C THR A 552 -8.91 -28.23 11.56
N GLN A 553 -7.98 -28.45 10.61
CA GLN A 553 -6.85 -27.52 10.52
C GLN A 553 -7.49 -26.15 10.22
N GLN A 554 -7.15 -25.10 10.96
CA GLN A 554 -7.41 -23.72 10.49
C GLN A 554 -6.75 -23.63 9.11
N LEU A 555 -7.57 -23.77 8.06
CA LEU A 555 -7.14 -23.93 6.69
C LEU A 555 -6.70 -22.56 6.18
N ILE A 556 -5.49 -22.13 6.55
CA ILE A 556 -4.78 -21.11 5.79
C ILE A 556 -4.36 -21.79 4.48
N THR A 557 -5.22 -21.67 3.47
CA THR A 557 -5.04 -22.32 2.17
C THR A 557 -4.74 -21.23 1.16
N PRO A 558 -3.70 -21.38 0.30
CA PRO A 558 -3.53 -20.50 -0.85
C PRO A 558 -4.70 -20.73 -1.80
N LEU A 559 -5.73 -19.91 -1.70
CA LEU A 559 -6.92 -19.97 -2.56
C LEU A 559 -6.77 -18.95 -3.69
N LYS A 560 -6.92 -19.40 -4.94
CA LYS A 560 -6.98 -18.51 -6.10
C LYS A 560 -8.22 -17.61 -6.01
N GLU A 561 -8.10 -16.36 -6.44
CA GLU A 561 -9.15 -15.31 -6.40
C GLU A 561 -10.55 -15.82 -6.84
N SER A 562 -10.62 -16.61 -7.91
CA SER A 562 -11.88 -17.14 -8.44
C SER A 562 -12.56 -18.23 -7.60
N SER A 563 -11.86 -18.80 -6.62
CA SER A 563 -12.35 -19.90 -5.76
C SER A 563 -12.91 -19.42 -4.43
N ILE A 564 -12.40 -18.32 -3.87
CA ILE A 564 -12.84 -17.73 -2.57
C ILE A 564 -14.31 -17.31 -2.64
N ILE A 565 -14.68 -16.62 -3.71
CA ILE A 565 -16.05 -16.11 -3.93
C ILE A 565 -17.06 -17.25 -4.18
N LYS A 566 -16.57 -18.45 -4.54
CA LYS A 566 -17.39 -19.63 -4.89
C LYS A 566 -17.42 -20.72 -3.82
N THR A 567 -16.46 -20.77 -2.89
CA THR A 567 -16.39 -21.80 -1.85
C THR A 567 -16.92 -21.29 -0.50
N ALA A 568 -18.17 -21.66 -0.21
CA ALA A 568 -18.79 -22.11 1.04
C ALA A 568 -18.26 -21.72 2.46
N PHE A 569 -17.46 -20.67 2.65
CA PHE A 569 -17.08 -20.22 3.99
C PHE A 569 -17.99 -19.06 4.43
N SER A 570 -18.77 -19.30 5.49
CA SER A 570 -19.50 -18.25 6.21
C SER A 570 -18.49 -17.48 7.05
N VAL A 571 -18.26 -16.22 6.71
CA VAL A 571 -17.31 -15.32 7.37
C VAL A 571 -18.09 -14.13 7.95
N ASP A 572 -17.76 -13.74 9.18
CA ASP A 572 -18.41 -12.61 9.86
C ASP A 572 -17.83 -11.26 9.39
N MET A 573 -16.53 -11.23 9.08
CA MET A 573 -15.84 -10.04 8.58
C MET A 573 -14.68 -10.36 7.62
N ILE A 574 -14.52 -9.51 6.62
CA ILE A 574 -13.37 -9.47 5.71
C ILE A 574 -12.53 -8.23 6.01
N THR A 575 -11.21 -8.39 6.01
CA THR A 575 -10.26 -7.28 5.96
C THR A 575 -9.51 -7.33 4.64
N ASP A 576 -9.69 -6.31 3.80
CA ASP A 576 -8.96 -6.11 2.57
C ASP A 576 -7.81 -5.11 2.80
N SER A 577 -6.58 -5.61 2.65
CA SER A 577 -5.35 -4.80 2.73
C SER A 577 -4.68 -4.56 1.37
N CYS A 578 -5.42 -4.76 0.27
CA CYS A 578 -4.89 -4.68 -1.09
C CYS A 578 -4.97 -3.27 -1.69
N ASP A 579 -3.90 -2.89 -2.40
CA ASP A 579 -3.79 -1.61 -3.10
C ASP A 579 -4.25 -1.64 -4.57
N ILE A 580 -4.48 -2.83 -5.18
CA ILE A 580 -4.57 -2.97 -6.65
C ILE A 580 -5.84 -3.70 -7.14
N ILE A 581 -6.57 -4.43 -6.29
CA ILE A 581 -7.67 -5.29 -6.77
C ILE A 581 -8.98 -4.52 -6.93
N SER A 582 -9.72 -4.85 -8.01
CA SER A 582 -11.09 -4.44 -8.33
C SER A 582 -11.99 -4.64 -7.12
N ALA A 583 -12.13 -3.58 -6.32
CA ALA A 583 -12.97 -3.57 -5.14
C ALA A 583 -14.41 -4.06 -5.40
N VAL A 584 -14.86 -4.01 -6.66
CA VAL A 584 -16.13 -4.55 -7.15
C VAL A 584 -16.38 -5.99 -6.66
N ASP A 585 -15.40 -6.90 -6.77
CA ASP A 585 -15.64 -8.34 -6.49
C ASP A 585 -15.91 -8.61 -5.00
N PHE A 586 -15.25 -7.88 -4.09
CA PHE A 586 -15.48 -7.99 -2.64
C PHE A 586 -16.74 -7.27 -2.19
N MET A 587 -17.07 -6.12 -2.81
CA MET A 587 -18.31 -5.42 -2.50
C MET A 587 -19.52 -6.26 -2.92
N GLU A 588 -19.47 -6.94 -4.07
CA GLU A 588 -20.49 -7.91 -4.48
C GLU A 588 -20.61 -9.08 -3.49
N PHE A 589 -19.48 -9.61 -3.02
CA PHE A 589 -19.47 -10.66 -1.98
C PHE A 589 -20.12 -10.17 -0.68
N CYS A 590 -19.75 -8.99 -0.19
CA CYS A 590 -20.30 -8.41 1.03
C CYS A 590 -21.81 -8.16 0.90
N ASN A 591 -22.28 -7.72 -0.28
CA ASN A 591 -23.70 -7.59 -0.53
C ASN A 591 -24.40 -8.95 -0.55
N ARG A 592 -23.83 -9.97 -1.20
CA ARG A 592 -24.45 -11.30 -1.28
C ARG A 592 -24.56 -11.98 0.09
N ASP A 593 -23.47 -12.02 0.84
CA ASP A 593 -23.35 -12.83 2.06
C ASP A 593 -23.61 -12.03 3.35
N LYS A 594 -23.90 -10.72 3.22
CA LYS A 594 -24.12 -9.78 4.33
C LYS A 594 -22.96 -9.81 5.33
N THR A 595 -21.75 -9.77 4.80
CA THR A 595 -20.50 -9.76 5.55
C THR A 595 -19.99 -8.33 5.69
N SER A 596 -19.41 -8.00 6.86
CA SER A 596 -18.79 -6.69 7.06
C SER A 596 -17.39 -6.65 6.43
N LEU A 597 -16.97 -5.49 5.92
CA LEU A 597 -15.67 -5.31 5.27
C LEU A 597 -14.94 -4.10 5.84
N ILE A 598 -13.71 -4.31 6.29
CA ILE A 598 -12.71 -3.25 6.47
C ILE A 598 -11.86 -3.21 5.22
N LYS A 599 -11.86 -2.07 4.53
CA LYS A 599 -11.01 -1.84 3.37
C LYS A 599 -9.98 -0.79 3.69
N THR A 600 -8.71 -1.11 3.49
CA THR A 600 -7.60 -0.16 3.57
C THR A 600 -6.92 -0.03 2.23
N THR A 601 -6.72 1.20 1.76
CA THR A 601 -6.02 1.48 0.51
C THR A 601 -4.92 2.50 0.71
N CYS A 602 -3.81 2.34 -0.03
CA CYS A 602 -2.73 3.30 -0.12
C CYS A 602 -2.65 3.90 -1.53
N ASN A 603 -2.82 5.22 -1.62
CA ASN A 603 -2.67 5.99 -2.85
C ASN A 603 -1.25 6.59 -2.90
N ASN A 604 -0.43 6.10 -3.83
CA ASN A 604 0.93 6.57 -4.12
C ASN A 604 1.90 6.59 -2.93
N GLY A 605 1.63 5.84 -1.86
CA GLY A 605 2.45 5.83 -0.64
C GLY A 605 2.19 6.98 0.31
N VAL A 606 1.38 7.99 -0.06
CA VAL A 606 1.29 9.23 0.73
C VAL A 606 -0.07 9.42 1.37
N LYS A 607 -1.13 8.93 0.71
CA LYS A 607 -2.50 9.04 1.20
C LYS A 607 -3.07 7.66 1.48
N TYR A 608 -3.53 7.44 2.70
CA TYR A 608 -4.10 6.17 3.12
C TYR A 608 -5.56 6.37 3.46
N ASN A 609 -6.42 5.45 3.03
CA ASN A 609 -7.85 5.49 3.30
C ASN A 609 -8.31 4.19 3.97
N LEU A 610 -9.06 4.33 5.05
CA LEU A 610 -9.77 3.27 5.76
C LEU A 610 -11.26 3.50 5.49
N GLN A 611 -11.90 2.48 4.93
CA GLN A 611 -13.33 2.47 4.72
C GLN A 611 -13.93 1.26 5.40
N ILE A 612 -14.93 1.50 6.24
CA ILE A 612 -15.71 0.47 6.89
C ILE A 612 -17.06 0.30 6.17
N VAL A 613 -17.40 -0.94 5.86
CA VAL A 613 -18.64 -1.33 5.20
C VAL A 613 -19.36 -2.32 6.12
N VAL A 614 -20.51 -1.90 6.63
CA VAL A 614 -21.36 -2.72 7.52
C VAL A 614 -22.73 -2.88 6.86
N PRO A 615 -23.19 -4.12 6.63
CA PRO A 615 -24.49 -4.39 6.03
C PRO A 615 -25.62 -3.67 6.75
N TYR A 616 -26.55 -3.09 5.98
CA TYR A 616 -27.71 -2.32 6.45
C TYR A 616 -27.39 -1.01 7.22
N VAL A 617 -26.11 -0.67 7.39
CA VAL A 617 -25.67 0.53 8.13
C VAL A 617 -24.96 1.53 7.22
N THR A 618 -24.11 1.06 6.31
CA THR A 618 -23.28 1.92 5.45
C THR A 618 -23.65 1.78 3.98
N ASN A 619 -23.42 2.81 3.16
CA ASN A 619 -23.54 2.71 1.71
C ASN A 619 -22.33 2.01 1.08
N LEU A 620 -22.48 1.45 -0.13
CA LEU A 620 -21.32 1.02 -0.92
C LEU A 620 -20.51 2.25 -1.35
N PRO A 621 -19.18 2.14 -1.48
CA PRO A 621 -18.36 3.19 -2.03
C PRO A 621 -18.75 3.49 -3.48
N GLU A 622 -19.08 4.75 -3.76
CA GLU A 622 -19.28 5.28 -5.12
C GLU A 622 -17.89 5.48 -5.76
N ASN A 623 -17.51 4.61 -6.70
CA ASN A 623 -16.27 4.64 -7.50
C ASN A 623 -14.99 4.10 -6.81
N LEU A 624 -14.59 2.89 -7.23
CA LEU A 624 -13.31 2.28 -6.87
C LEU A 624 -12.45 1.94 -8.10
N ILE A 625 -12.89 2.34 -9.29
CA ILE A 625 -12.13 2.10 -10.51
C ILE A 625 -11.22 3.32 -10.70
N ASP A 626 -10.07 3.30 -10.04
CA ASP A 626 -8.90 3.96 -10.60
C ASP A 626 -8.56 3.17 -11.87
N GLU A 627 -9.22 3.51 -12.99
CA GLU A 627 -8.81 3.00 -14.30
C GLU A 627 -7.35 3.40 -14.45
N LYS A 628 -6.40 2.45 -14.36
CA LYS A 628 -5.02 2.70 -14.80
C LYS A 628 -5.16 3.28 -16.21
N PRO A 629 -4.86 4.57 -16.44
CA PRO A 629 -5.08 5.15 -17.74
C PRO A 629 -4.17 4.41 -18.72
N TYR A 630 -4.77 3.60 -19.58
CA TYR A 630 -4.06 2.96 -20.69
C TYR A 630 -3.63 4.08 -21.64
N TYR A 631 -2.43 4.61 -21.42
CA TYR A 631 -1.85 5.63 -22.28
C TYR A 631 -1.40 5.00 -23.60
N LYS A 632 -2.34 4.75 -24.50
CA LYS A 632 -2.03 4.59 -25.94
C LYS A 632 -1.84 5.98 -26.55
N LEU A 633 -0.75 6.65 -26.19
CA LEU A 633 -0.32 7.89 -26.86
C LEU A 633 0.98 7.60 -27.62
N ALA A 634 0.97 7.84 -28.93
CA ALA A 634 2.12 7.65 -29.80
C ALA A 634 3.30 8.61 -29.48
N ALA A 635 3.03 9.68 -28.74
CA ALA A 635 4.02 10.65 -28.27
C ALA A 635 3.90 10.78 -26.74
N PRO A 636 4.85 10.26 -25.95
CA PRO A 636 4.84 10.43 -24.51
C PRO A 636 5.13 11.89 -24.14
N THR A 637 4.49 12.33 -23.07
CA THR A 637 4.69 13.62 -22.41
C THR A 637 5.16 13.45 -20.97
N LEU A 638 4.85 12.30 -20.35
CA LEU A 638 5.23 11.97 -18.97
C LEU A 638 6.25 10.83 -18.91
N PRO A 639 7.19 10.82 -17.93
CA PRO A 639 8.11 9.70 -17.80
C PRO A 639 7.39 8.37 -17.50
N ILE A 640 6.23 8.39 -16.84
CA ILE A 640 5.39 7.19 -16.64
C ILE A 640 4.91 6.57 -17.97
N GLN A 641 4.71 7.39 -19.01
CA GLN A 641 4.33 6.90 -20.34
C GLN A 641 5.53 6.26 -21.05
N CYS A 642 6.73 6.82 -20.87
CA CYS A 642 7.98 6.20 -21.32
C CYS A 642 8.24 4.86 -20.61
N LEU A 643 7.94 4.79 -19.30
CA LEU A 643 8.04 3.57 -18.52
C LEU A 643 7.08 2.48 -19.02
N ASN A 644 5.80 2.82 -19.16
CA ASN A 644 4.80 1.89 -19.70
C ASN A 644 5.16 1.43 -21.11
N TRP A 645 5.74 2.30 -21.93
CA TRP A 645 6.26 1.94 -23.25
C TRP A 645 7.41 0.93 -23.16
N ALA A 646 8.36 1.13 -22.24
CA ALA A 646 9.49 0.23 -22.04
C ALA A 646 9.04 -1.16 -21.54
N GLU A 647 8.10 -1.20 -20.60
CA GLU A 647 7.51 -2.45 -20.09
C GLU A 647 6.72 -3.18 -21.17
N THR A 648 5.88 -2.46 -21.90
CA THR A 648 5.11 -3.01 -23.02
C THR A 648 6.05 -3.55 -24.10
N PHE A 649 7.11 -2.81 -24.44
CA PHE A 649 8.11 -3.27 -25.41
C PHE A 649 8.77 -4.57 -24.94
N PHE A 650 9.26 -4.63 -23.70
CA PHE A 650 9.91 -5.82 -23.17
C PHE A 650 8.96 -7.04 -23.15
N TYR A 651 7.78 -6.88 -22.54
CA TYR A 651 6.80 -7.95 -22.41
C TYR A 651 6.35 -8.48 -23.78
N ARG A 652 6.23 -7.59 -24.75
CA ARG A 652 5.85 -7.94 -26.11
C ARG A 652 6.96 -8.74 -26.81
N GLU A 653 8.19 -8.25 -26.82
CA GLU A 653 9.31 -8.87 -27.56
C GLU A 653 9.81 -10.19 -26.92
N PHE A 654 9.86 -10.28 -25.59
CA PHE A 654 10.50 -11.40 -24.88
C PHE A 654 9.53 -12.40 -24.24
N THR A 655 8.24 -12.07 -24.16
CA THR A 655 7.21 -12.94 -23.56
C THR A 655 6.09 -13.24 -24.54
N THR A 656 5.28 -12.23 -24.89
CA THR A 656 4.06 -12.41 -25.69
C THR A 656 4.37 -13.04 -27.04
N TYR A 657 5.34 -12.49 -27.78
CA TYR A 657 5.67 -13.00 -29.11
C TYR A 657 6.34 -14.38 -29.04
N ALA A 658 7.12 -14.66 -28.01
CA ALA A 658 7.74 -15.97 -27.80
C ALA A 658 6.70 -17.05 -27.46
N GLU A 659 5.78 -16.77 -26.55
CA GLU A 659 4.68 -17.67 -26.17
C GLU A 659 3.73 -17.93 -27.34
N THR A 660 3.42 -16.88 -28.11
CA THR A 660 2.57 -17.01 -29.31
C THR A 660 3.27 -17.84 -30.37
N ALA A 661 4.56 -17.63 -30.60
CA ALA A 661 5.37 -18.43 -31.52
C ALA A 661 5.42 -19.91 -31.08
N LEU A 662 5.64 -20.20 -29.79
CA LEU A 662 5.60 -21.55 -29.24
C LEU A 662 4.22 -22.21 -29.39
N THR A 663 3.14 -21.46 -29.15
CA THR A 663 1.77 -21.94 -29.31
C THR A 663 1.50 -22.29 -30.78
N TYR A 664 1.95 -21.46 -31.71
CA TYR A 664 1.82 -21.73 -33.14
C TYR A 664 2.64 -22.92 -33.63
N VAL A 665 3.86 -23.08 -33.12
CA VAL A 665 4.70 -24.26 -33.40
C VAL A 665 3.99 -25.55 -32.95
N LYS A 666 3.28 -25.50 -31.81
CA LYS A 666 2.47 -26.62 -31.31
C LYS A 666 1.17 -26.82 -32.09
N GLU A 667 0.47 -25.73 -32.42
CA GLU A 667 -0.86 -25.71 -33.03
C GLU A 667 -0.94 -24.67 -34.17
N PRO A 668 -0.61 -25.04 -35.42
CA PRO A 668 -0.55 -24.10 -36.55
C PRO A 668 -1.91 -23.56 -37.02
N THR A 669 -3.02 -24.11 -36.53
CA THR A 669 -4.40 -23.83 -36.97
C THR A 669 -5.14 -22.77 -36.15
N ALA A 670 -4.50 -22.21 -35.12
CA ALA A 670 -5.12 -21.16 -34.29
C ALA A 670 -5.43 -19.89 -35.11
N LEU A 671 -6.58 -19.27 -34.86
CA LEU A 671 -7.03 -18.07 -35.57
C LEU A 671 -6.24 -16.84 -35.08
N ILE A 672 -5.17 -16.48 -35.79
CA ILE A 672 -4.23 -15.42 -35.41
C ILE A 672 -4.42 -14.19 -36.31
N SER A 673 -4.40 -12.98 -35.73
CA SER A 673 -4.51 -11.71 -36.46
C SER A 673 -3.30 -11.47 -37.39
N THR A 674 -3.48 -10.65 -38.44
CA THR A 674 -2.43 -10.36 -39.44
C THR A 674 -1.17 -9.72 -38.85
N THR A 675 -1.33 -8.80 -37.90
CA THR A 675 -0.21 -8.13 -37.21
C THR A 675 0.65 -9.09 -36.39
N VAL A 676 0.04 -10.11 -35.79
CA VAL A 676 0.77 -11.12 -35.01
C VAL A 676 1.56 -12.07 -35.93
N LYS A 677 1.07 -12.34 -37.15
CA LYS A 677 1.79 -13.17 -38.14
C LYS A 677 3.10 -12.55 -38.60
N GLU A 678 3.16 -11.23 -38.79
CA GLU A 678 4.40 -10.53 -39.16
C GLU A 678 5.47 -10.69 -38.06
N HIS A 679 5.09 -10.47 -36.80
CA HIS A 679 6.01 -10.60 -35.67
C HIS A 679 6.49 -12.03 -35.43
N MET A 680 5.64 -13.03 -35.70
CA MET A 680 6.04 -14.43 -35.67
C MET A 680 7.07 -14.74 -36.76
N TYR A 681 6.87 -14.22 -37.97
CA TYR A 681 7.84 -14.37 -39.05
C TYR A 681 9.18 -13.72 -38.68
N ASP A 682 9.15 -12.57 -38.01
CA ASP A 682 10.36 -11.89 -37.54
C ASP A 682 11.17 -12.73 -36.52
N ILE A 683 10.50 -13.40 -35.57
CA ILE A 683 11.16 -14.22 -34.54
C ILE A 683 11.62 -15.59 -35.08
N LEU A 684 10.78 -16.24 -35.88
CA LEU A 684 11.02 -17.62 -36.32
C LEU A 684 11.91 -17.70 -37.57
N VAL A 685 11.88 -16.68 -38.43
CA VAL A 685 12.51 -16.73 -39.76
C VAL A 685 13.44 -15.54 -40.02
N ARG A 686 12.93 -14.30 -40.04
CA ARG A 686 13.69 -13.13 -40.55
C ARG A 686 14.88 -12.76 -39.67
N TYR A 687 14.68 -12.69 -38.35
CA TYR A 687 15.68 -12.28 -37.37
C TYR A 687 16.03 -13.40 -36.39
N ARG A 688 15.96 -14.66 -36.85
CA ARG A 688 16.42 -15.82 -36.09
C ARG A 688 17.95 -15.81 -36.03
N PRO A 689 18.55 -15.72 -34.83
CA PRO A 689 20.01 -15.73 -34.69
C PRO A 689 20.58 -17.15 -34.78
N ASN A 690 21.70 -17.30 -35.48
CA ASN A 690 22.50 -18.54 -35.52
C ASN A 690 23.71 -18.50 -34.58
N ASN A 691 24.10 -17.31 -34.11
CA ASN A 691 25.25 -17.10 -33.24
C ASN A 691 25.08 -15.83 -32.37
N LEU A 692 25.95 -15.67 -31.36
CA LEU A 692 25.94 -14.50 -30.46
C LEU A 692 26.17 -13.16 -31.20
N LEU A 693 26.96 -13.16 -32.29
CA LEU A 693 27.22 -11.94 -33.06
C LEU A 693 25.94 -11.43 -33.76
N GLU A 694 25.09 -12.32 -34.25
CA GLU A 694 23.79 -11.97 -34.82
C GLU A 694 22.81 -11.44 -33.78
N CYS A 695 22.82 -11.98 -32.55
CA CYS A 695 22.09 -11.39 -31.42
C CYS A 695 22.54 -9.95 -31.13
N LEU A 696 23.86 -9.70 -31.17
CA LEU A 696 24.43 -8.37 -30.92
C LEU A 696 24.10 -7.38 -32.05
N LYS A 697 24.17 -7.82 -33.31
CA LYS A 697 23.73 -7.02 -34.48
C LYS A 697 22.25 -6.66 -34.38
N TRP A 698 21.40 -7.62 -34.00
CA TRP A 698 19.98 -7.37 -33.78
C TRP A 698 19.76 -6.33 -32.68
N ALA A 699 20.46 -6.45 -31.54
CA ALA A 699 20.33 -5.50 -30.44
C ALA A 699 20.74 -4.06 -30.84
N ARG A 700 21.84 -3.90 -31.58
CA ARG A 700 22.27 -2.60 -32.13
C ARG A 700 21.25 -2.05 -33.14
N LEU A 701 20.67 -2.91 -33.98
CA LEU A 701 19.64 -2.53 -34.93
C LEU A 701 18.36 -2.05 -34.22
N GLN A 702 17.97 -2.69 -33.12
CA GLN A 702 16.81 -2.26 -32.34
C GLN A 702 16.99 -0.85 -31.76
N PHE A 703 18.18 -0.50 -31.27
CA PHE A 703 18.46 0.88 -30.85
C PHE A 703 18.17 1.88 -31.97
N GLU A 704 18.65 1.58 -33.19
CA GLU A 704 18.44 2.43 -34.37
C GLU A 704 16.96 2.54 -34.74
N ILE A 705 16.22 1.44 -34.66
CA ILE A 705 14.79 1.42 -34.98
C ILE A 705 13.99 2.25 -33.97
N LEU A 706 14.23 2.05 -32.68
CA LEU A 706 13.41 2.58 -31.61
C LEU A 706 13.68 4.05 -31.30
N PHE A 707 14.96 4.48 -31.33
CA PHE A 707 15.35 5.82 -30.90
C PHE A 707 15.76 6.76 -32.06
N ASN A 708 16.00 6.22 -33.27
CA ASN A 708 16.32 7.01 -34.46
C ASN A 708 15.24 6.91 -35.54
N THR A 709 15.12 5.77 -36.21
CA THR A 709 14.31 5.62 -37.43
C THR A 709 12.83 5.88 -37.16
N SER A 710 12.25 5.29 -36.11
CA SER A 710 10.83 5.53 -35.77
C SER A 710 10.54 6.98 -35.39
N ILE A 711 11.51 7.66 -34.76
CA ILE A 711 11.42 9.08 -34.42
C ILE A 711 11.54 9.95 -35.67
N GLN A 712 12.45 9.61 -36.59
CA GLN A 712 12.56 10.31 -37.87
C GLN A 712 11.27 10.19 -38.67
N LEU A 713 10.67 8.99 -38.75
CA LEU A 713 9.37 8.79 -39.41
C LEU A 713 8.26 9.63 -38.77
N LEU A 714 8.28 9.77 -37.44
CA LEU A 714 7.34 10.61 -36.73
C LEU A 714 7.54 12.10 -37.08
N ILE A 715 8.79 12.57 -37.20
CA ILE A 715 9.13 13.94 -37.61
C ILE A 715 8.74 14.20 -39.07
N ASP A 716 8.99 13.25 -39.96
CA ASP A 716 8.69 13.38 -41.39
C ASP A 716 7.17 13.43 -41.64
N ASN A 717 6.41 12.60 -40.92
CA ASN A 717 4.95 12.58 -40.98
C ASN A 717 4.30 13.82 -40.33
N TYR A 718 4.93 14.37 -39.29
CA TYR A 718 4.43 15.53 -38.55
C TYR A 718 5.54 16.58 -38.38
N PRO A 719 5.78 17.43 -39.39
CA PRO A 719 6.83 18.43 -39.34
C PRO A 719 6.63 19.44 -38.20
N PHE A 720 7.73 20.04 -37.72
CA PHE A 720 7.71 21.02 -36.61
C PHE A 720 6.74 22.18 -36.83
N TYR A 721 6.58 22.63 -38.08
CA TYR A 721 5.73 23.76 -38.45
C TYR A 721 4.27 23.39 -38.74
N MET A 722 3.84 22.14 -38.46
CA MET A 722 2.48 21.70 -38.73
C MET A 722 1.48 22.44 -37.82
N ILE A 723 0.41 22.97 -38.42
CA ILE A 723 -0.69 23.68 -37.73
C ILE A 723 -1.96 22.84 -37.91
N THR A 724 -2.75 22.72 -36.85
CA THR A 724 -4.04 22.02 -36.85
C THR A 724 -5.13 22.84 -37.54
N THR A 725 -6.30 22.24 -37.78
CA THR A 725 -7.47 22.93 -38.36
C THR A 725 -7.91 24.14 -37.56
N ASP A 726 -7.61 24.15 -36.26
CA ASP A 726 -8.06 25.17 -35.32
C ASP A 726 -7.05 26.33 -35.18
N GLY A 727 -6.02 26.36 -36.04
CA GLY A 727 -5.00 27.43 -36.08
C GLY A 727 -3.91 27.32 -35.01
N THR A 728 -3.87 26.23 -34.23
CA THR A 728 -2.84 25.99 -33.21
C THR A 728 -1.75 25.04 -33.73
N TYR A 729 -0.52 25.16 -33.22
CA TYR A 729 0.56 24.23 -33.57
C TYR A 729 0.20 22.79 -33.20
N PHE A 730 0.51 21.85 -34.10
CA PHE A 730 0.31 20.42 -33.86
C PHE A 730 1.17 19.93 -32.69
N TRP A 731 2.44 20.36 -32.69
CA TRP A 731 3.35 20.18 -31.56
C TRP A 731 3.07 21.25 -30.52
N SER A 732 2.82 20.81 -29.30
CA SER A 732 2.43 21.65 -28.18
C SER A 732 2.96 21.04 -26.90
N VAL A 733 2.70 21.70 -25.78
CA VAL A 733 2.93 21.15 -24.45
C VAL A 733 2.44 19.69 -24.28
N THR A 734 1.29 19.36 -24.87
CA THR A 734 0.67 18.02 -24.78
C THR A 734 1.19 17.02 -25.83
N LYS A 735 2.03 17.48 -26.77
CA LYS A 735 2.63 16.68 -27.85
C LYS A 735 4.00 17.27 -28.14
N ARG A 736 5.05 16.72 -27.53
CA ARG A 736 6.41 17.28 -27.63
C ARG A 736 7.08 16.87 -28.92
N PHE A 737 7.72 17.83 -29.58
CA PHE A 737 8.50 17.56 -30.78
C PHE A 737 9.73 16.70 -30.41
N PRO A 738 9.86 15.51 -30.99
CA PRO A 738 10.91 14.58 -30.60
C PRO A 738 12.27 14.95 -31.21
N ARG A 739 13.34 14.40 -30.65
CA ARG A 739 14.71 14.45 -31.16
C ARG A 739 15.20 13.03 -31.43
N VAL A 740 15.86 12.87 -32.57
CA VAL A 740 16.55 11.65 -32.95
C VAL A 740 17.80 11.44 -32.10
N LEU A 741 17.98 10.22 -31.59
CA LEU A 741 19.21 9.81 -30.91
C LEU A 741 20.08 8.99 -31.87
N ASN A 742 21.31 9.46 -32.06
CA ASN A 742 22.33 8.71 -32.78
C ASN A 742 23.11 7.87 -31.77
N PHE A 743 23.36 6.61 -32.11
CA PHE A 743 24.12 5.72 -31.26
C PHE A 743 25.55 6.24 -31.06
N ASP A 744 26.04 6.20 -29.83
CA ASP A 744 27.36 6.67 -29.45
C ASP A 744 28.01 5.65 -28.50
N LEU A 745 29.22 5.21 -28.85
CA LEU A 745 30.02 4.27 -28.07
C LEU A 745 30.59 4.90 -26.79
N CYS A 746 30.66 6.24 -26.72
CA CYS A 746 31.12 6.95 -25.53
C CYS A 746 30.01 7.15 -24.50
N ASN A 747 28.73 7.02 -24.92
CA ASN A 747 27.60 7.15 -24.01
C ASN A 747 27.33 5.80 -23.31
N PRO A 748 27.49 5.72 -21.97
CA PRO A 748 27.32 4.47 -21.24
C PRO A 748 25.89 3.91 -21.36
N ASN A 749 24.87 4.76 -21.40
CA ASN A 749 23.47 4.35 -21.48
C ASN A 749 23.14 3.70 -22.83
N HIS A 750 23.72 4.21 -23.93
CA HIS A 750 23.55 3.63 -25.26
C HIS A 750 24.15 2.23 -25.33
N VAL A 751 25.38 2.08 -24.84
CA VAL A 751 26.09 0.80 -24.79
C VAL A 751 25.33 -0.18 -23.90
N GLU A 752 24.93 0.25 -22.70
CA GLU A 752 24.23 -0.60 -21.74
C GLU A 752 22.88 -1.12 -22.27
N PHE A 753 22.09 -0.27 -22.97
CA PHE A 753 20.85 -0.71 -23.62
C PHE A 753 21.09 -1.89 -24.57
N VAL A 754 22.09 -1.76 -25.45
CA VAL A 754 22.43 -2.79 -26.44
C VAL A 754 22.93 -4.06 -25.77
N LEU A 755 23.75 -3.94 -24.71
CA LEU A 755 24.26 -5.08 -23.96
C LEU A 755 23.15 -5.88 -23.27
N LEU A 756 22.21 -5.19 -22.60
CA LEU A 756 21.09 -5.84 -21.92
C LEU A 756 20.17 -6.54 -22.92
N LEU A 757 19.83 -5.84 -24.01
CA LEU A 757 18.97 -6.38 -25.07
C LEU A 757 19.62 -7.59 -25.76
N PHE A 758 20.93 -7.57 -25.98
CA PHE A 758 21.72 -8.72 -26.45
C PHE A 758 21.62 -9.91 -25.50
N LYS A 759 21.80 -9.69 -24.18
CA LYS A 759 21.70 -10.76 -23.17
C LYS A 759 20.32 -11.40 -23.16
N PHE A 760 19.24 -10.60 -23.18
CA PHE A 760 17.88 -11.14 -23.24
C PHE A 760 17.60 -11.91 -24.53
N ARG A 761 18.11 -11.42 -25.67
CA ARG A 761 17.99 -12.14 -26.94
C ARG A 761 18.76 -13.46 -26.92
N ALA A 762 19.97 -13.49 -26.34
CA ALA A 762 20.74 -14.73 -26.19
C ALA A 762 19.97 -15.74 -25.31
N GLN A 763 19.45 -15.31 -24.16
CA GLN A 763 18.66 -16.14 -23.25
C GLN A 763 17.39 -16.69 -23.91
N LEU A 764 16.67 -15.89 -24.69
CA LEU A 764 15.45 -16.29 -25.39
C LEU A 764 15.68 -17.49 -26.33
N TYR A 765 16.84 -17.57 -26.99
CA TYR A 765 17.21 -18.66 -27.91
C TYR A 765 18.15 -19.70 -27.28
N GLY A 766 18.38 -19.64 -25.95
CA GLY A 766 19.19 -20.64 -25.24
C GLY A 766 20.70 -20.54 -25.47
N PHE A 767 21.22 -19.39 -25.93
CA PHE A 767 22.67 -19.20 -26.06
C PHE A 767 23.31 -18.81 -24.73
N GLU A 768 24.33 -19.55 -24.29
CA GLU A 768 25.21 -19.14 -23.20
C GLU A 768 26.23 -18.10 -23.71
N VAL A 769 26.46 -17.05 -22.92
CA VAL A 769 27.45 -16.00 -23.25
C VAL A 769 28.75 -16.31 -22.50
N PRO A 770 29.84 -16.71 -23.19
CA PRO A 770 31.11 -17.02 -22.53
C PRO A 770 31.75 -15.77 -21.90
N GLU A 771 32.43 -15.92 -20.76
CA GLU A 771 33.17 -14.82 -20.12
C GLU A 771 34.29 -14.24 -21.01
N THR A 772 34.81 -15.03 -21.95
CA THR A 772 35.84 -14.61 -22.92
C THR A 772 35.30 -13.81 -24.11
N PHE A 773 33.99 -13.68 -24.26
CA PHE A 773 33.40 -12.97 -25.39
C PHE A 773 33.51 -11.45 -25.20
N ASP A 774 34.40 -10.81 -25.95
CA ASP A 774 34.58 -9.36 -25.91
C ASP A 774 33.47 -8.64 -26.69
N ILE A 775 32.40 -8.32 -25.95
CA ILE A 775 31.22 -7.66 -26.49
C ILE A 775 31.56 -6.25 -26.99
N LEU A 776 32.45 -5.52 -26.31
CA LEU A 776 32.75 -4.13 -26.62
C LEU A 776 33.54 -4.00 -27.92
N THR A 777 34.51 -4.89 -28.15
CA THR A 777 35.27 -4.91 -29.40
C THR A 777 34.39 -5.32 -30.58
N SER A 778 33.55 -6.35 -30.39
CA SER A 778 32.57 -6.77 -31.40
C SER A 778 31.55 -5.66 -31.73
N LEU A 779 31.11 -4.89 -30.73
CA LEU A 779 30.18 -3.77 -30.91
C LEU A 779 30.83 -2.59 -31.64
N LYS A 780 32.12 -2.33 -31.43
CA LYS A 780 32.88 -1.33 -32.18
C LYS A 780 32.97 -1.68 -33.66
N GLU A 781 33.29 -2.94 -33.98
CA GLU A 781 33.36 -3.43 -35.36
C GLU A 781 32.00 -3.35 -36.08
N ILE A 782 30.92 -3.72 -35.38
CA ILE A 782 29.55 -3.59 -35.88
C ILE A 782 29.23 -2.12 -36.13
N SER A 783 29.53 -1.23 -35.19
CA SER A 783 29.20 0.20 -35.30
C SER A 783 29.94 0.92 -36.43
N HIS A 784 31.16 0.49 -36.79
CA HIS A 784 31.91 1.04 -37.93
C HIS A 784 31.41 0.54 -39.30
N ASN A 785 30.82 -0.65 -39.36
CA ASN A 785 30.36 -1.26 -40.61
C ASN A 785 28.85 -1.01 -40.89
N HIS A 786 28.10 -0.41 -39.96
CA HIS A 786 26.64 -0.37 -40.00
C HIS A 786 26.01 0.76 -40.85
N ASP A 787 26.78 1.75 -41.34
CA ASP A 787 26.23 2.89 -42.09
C ASP A 787 25.56 2.49 -43.43
N GLU A 788 26.00 1.41 -44.10
CA GLU A 788 25.40 0.95 -45.37
C GLU A 788 24.12 0.10 -45.18
N SER A 789 24.02 -0.65 -44.08
CA SER A 789 22.91 -1.58 -43.82
C SER A 789 21.67 -0.91 -43.20
N VAL A 790 21.85 0.19 -42.46
CA VAL A 790 20.74 0.98 -41.91
C VAL A 790 20.01 1.75 -43.02
N TYR A 791 20.75 2.19 -44.04
CA TYR A 791 20.20 2.89 -45.21
C TYR A 791 19.27 2.00 -46.05
N SER A 792 19.59 0.71 -46.19
CA SER A 792 18.74 -0.25 -46.92
C SER A 792 17.47 -0.63 -46.14
N ILE A 793 17.53 -0.77 -44.82
CA ILE A 793 16.38 -1.07 -43.96
C ILE A 793 15.40 0.13 -43.87
N ARG A 794 15.92 1.37 -43.83
CA ARG A 794 15.12 2.60 -43.92
C ARG A 794 14.26 2.63 -45.19
N ASN A 795 14.86 2.27 -46.34
CA ASN A 795 14.13 2.18 -47.61
C ASN A 795 13.15 0.99 -47.65
N THR A 796 13.49 -0.14 -47.01
CA THR A 796 12.61 -1.32 -47.01
C THR A 796 11.34 -1.09 -46.19
N ARG A 797 11.44 -0.47 -45.00
CA ARG A 797 10.25 -0.11 -44.19
C ARG A 797 9.44 1.03 -44.80
N ASN A 798 10.09 2.05 -45.39
CA ASN A 798 9.39 3.13 -46.10
C ASN A 798 8.64 2.64 -47.35
N ASN A 799 9.15 1.59 -48.00
CA ASN A 799 8.45 0.94 -49.11
C ASN A 799 7.35 -0.01 -48.60
N MET A 800 7.53 -0.69 -47.47
CA MET A 800 6.52 -1.61 -46.90
C MET A 800 5.28 -0.91 -46.33
N MET A 801 5.38 0.32 -45.81
CA MET A 801 4.16 1.08 -45.44
C MET A 801 3.31 1.50 -46.64
N LYS A 802 3.72 1.16 -47.88
CA LYS A 802 2.94 1.34 -49.11
C LYS A 802 2.38 0.03 -49.68
N ASP A 803 2.80 -1.14 -49.18
CA ASP A 803 2.40 -2.45 -49.67
C ASP A 803 1.67 -3.24 -48.57
N ASP A 804 0.34 -3.09 -48.50
CA ASP A 804 -0.57 -3.86 -47.61
C ASP A 804 -0.73 -5.35 -48.02
N ASP A 805 0.04 -5.85 -48.99
CA ASP A 805 -0.25 -7.10 -49.72
C ASP A 805 0.65 -8.31 -49.38
N MET A 806 1.54 -8.24 -48.36
CA MET A 806 2.33 -9.42 -47.96
C MET A 806 1.58 -10.36 -47.00
N ASP A 807 1.20 -11.56 -47.49
CA ASP A 807 0.61 -12.62 -46.65
C ASP A 807 1.69 -13.38 -45.87
N TYR A 808 2.04 -12.86 -44.69
CA TYR A 808 2.93 -13.51 -43.73
C TYR A 808 2.47 -14.92 -43.33
N GLY A 809 1.19 -15.26 -43.48
CA GLY A 809 0.66 -16.59 -43.23
C GLY A 809 1.21 -17.64 -44.21
N GLN A 810 1.34 -17.30 -45.49
CA GLN A 810 1.95 -18.19 -46.49
C GLN A 810 3.45 -18.36 -46.28
N LEU A 811 4.16 -17.27 -45.93
CA LEU A 811 5.60 -17.31 -45.68
C LEU A 811 5.97 -18.19 -44.48
N LEU A 812 5.15 -18.19 -43.43
CA LEU A 812 5.30 -19.07 -42.27
C LEU A 812 5.03 -20.55 -42.62
N GLN A 813 4.05 -20.82 -43.50
CA GLN A 813 3.75 -22.18 -43.96
C GLN A 813 4.82 -22.75 -44.89
N GLN A 814 5.52 -21.90 -45.65
CA GLN A 814 6.59 -22.30 -46.57
C GLN A 814 7.92 -22.58 -45.85
N SER A 815 8.12 -22.07 -44.63
CA SER A 815 9.31 -22.34 -43.83
C SER A 815 9.24 -23.71 -43.15
N ASN A 816 9.84 -24.74 -43.76
CA ASN A 816 9.95 -26.13 -43.26
C ASN A 816 10.78 -26.32 -41.96
N ILE A 817 11.00 -25.28 -41.15
CA ILE A 817 12.01 -25.26 -40.05
C ILE A 817 11.36 -25.17 -38.65
N LEU A 818 10.12 -25.66 -38.50
CA LEU A 818 9.33 -25.47 -37.27
C LEU A 818 9.55 -26.54 -36.18
N SER A 819 10.25 -27.65 -36.46
CA SER A 819 10.34 -28.78 -35.52
C SER A 819 11.40 -28.67 -34.42
N ASP A 820 12.41 -27.81 -34.59
CA ASP A 820 13.63 -27.80 -33.74
C ASP A 820 13.82 -26.46 -33.01
N ILE A 821 12.75 -25.69 -32.81
CA ILE A 821 12.84 -24.34 -32.21
C ILE A 821 12.48 -24.43 -30.72
N GLU A 822 13.49 -24.34 -29.86
CA GLU A 822 13.32 -24.06 -28.44
C GLU A 822 13.43 -22.55 -28.21
N LEU A 823 12.35 -21.95 -27.71
CA LEU A 823 12.34 -20.58 -27.19
C LEU A 823 12.10 -20.65 -25.68
N HIS A 824 12.76 -19.74 -24.96
CA HIS A 824 12.60 -19.59 -23.51
C HIS A 824 11.99 -18.21 -23.21
N PRO A 825 10.64 -18.09 -23.23
CA PRO A 825 9.97 -16.85 -22.86
C PRO A 825 10.40 -16.38 -21.47
N TYR A 826 10.60 -15.08 -21.35
CA TYR A 826 11.08 -14.52 -20.10
C TYR A 826 9.94 -14.41 -19.09
N THR A 827 10.09 -15.06 -17.93
CA THR A 827 9.05 -15.13 -16.88
C THR A 827 9.47 -14.48 -15.55
N ASN A 828 10.75 -14.14 -15.38
CA ASN A 828 11.29 -13.62 -14.11
C ASN A 828 11.52 -12.10 -14.12
N TYR A 829 10.45 -11.33 -14.02
CA TYR A 829 10.47 -9.86 -14.02
C TYR A 829 11.09 -9.21 -12.77
N GLU A 830 11.62 -9.99 -11.82
CA GLU A 830 12.30 -9.46 -10.63
C GLU A 830 13.83 -9.42 -10.78
N HIS A 831 14.37 -9.85 -11.91
CA HIS A 831 15.81 -9.92 -12.14
C HIS A 831 16.45 -8.54 -12.33
N LYS A 832 17.66 -8.33 -11.79
CA LYS A 832 18.42 -7.06 -11.87
C LYS A 832 18.58 -6.54 -13.30
N HIS A 833 18.87 -7.43 -14.24
CA HIS A 833 19.00 -7.05 -15.66
C HIS A 833 17.70 -6.50 -16.25
N TYR A 834 16.54 -7.00 -15.82
CA TYR A 834 15.25 -6.54 -16.32
C TYR A 834 14.96 -5.12 -15.82
N LEU A 835 15.11 -4.88 -14.52
CA LEU A 835 14.93 -3.55 -13.93
C LEU A 835 15.92 -2.54 -14.53
N GLN A 836 17.17 -2.94 -14.75
CA GLN A 836 18.17 -2.11 -15.40
C GLN A 836 17.76 -1.80 -16.86
N PHE A 837 17.25 -2.78 -17.59
CA PHE A 837 16.78 -2.57 -18.96
C PHE A 837 15.60 -1.59 -19.01
N ILE A 838 14.60 -1.77 -18.13
CA ILE A 838 13.45 -0.89 -18.07
C ILE A 838 13.88 0.55 -17.72
N TYR A 839 14.80 0.72 -16.77
CA TYR A 839 15.41 2.03 -16.47
C TYR A 839 16.07 2.67 -17.70
N ILE A 840 17.01 1.96 -18.34
CA ILE A 840 17.76 2.50 -19.48
C ILE A 840 16.82 2.79 -20.68
N ALA A 841 15.89 1.89 -21.00
CA ALA A 841 14.93 2.08 -22.08
C ALA A 841 14.04 3.31 -21.83
N THR A 842 13.63 3.54 -20.58
CA THR A 842 12.81 4.68 -20.19
C THR A 842 13.58 5.99 -20.31
N ILE A 843 14.81 6.09 -19.80
CA ILE A 843 15.59 7.35 -19.87
C ILE A 843 15.92 7.73 -21.31
N LEU A 844 16.22 6.77 -22.19
CA LEU A 844 16.49 7.01 -23.60
C LEU A 844 15.23 7.48 -24.33
N ARG A 845 14.07 6.91 -23.99
CA ARG A 845 12.78 7.37 -24.52
C ARG A 845 12.42 8.75 -23.98
N CYS A 846 12.70 9.05 -22.72
CA CYS A 846 12.55 10.39 -22.17
C CYS A 846 13.43 11.39 -22.95
N GLU A 847 14.68 11.03 -23.24
CA GLU A 847 15.60 11.87 -24.03
C GLU A 847 15.07 12.14 -25.45
N ASN A 848 14.46 11.15 -26.13
CA ASN A 848 13.79 11.39 -27.42
C ASN A 848 12.73 12.50 -27.34
N PHE A 849 11.95 12.57 -26.27
CA PHE A 849 10.86 13.55 -26.13
C PHE A 849 11.23 14.73 -25.21
N ARG A 850 12.52 14.88 -24.90
CA ARG A 850 13.09 15.91 -24.01
C ARG A 850 12.48 15.93 -22.61
N ILE A 851 11.95 14.79 -22.15
CA ILE A 851 11.30 14.63 -20.84
C ILE A 851 12.40 14.51 -19.78
N VAL A 852 12.17 15.12 -18.62
CA VAL A 852 13.06 15.00 -17.46
C VAL A 852 13.23 13.53 -17.09
N GLN A 853 14.48 13.10 -16.94
CA GLN A 853 14.78 11.71 -16.62
C GLN A 853 14.52 11.47 -15.12
N PRO A 854 13.67 10.51 -14.76
CA PRO A 854 13.44 10.18 -13.35
C PRO A 854 14.66 9.45 -12.77
N ALA A 855 14.84 9.55 -11.47
CA ALA A 855 15.87 8.80 -10.76
C ALA A 855 15.65 7.29 -10.89
N LYS A 856 16.75 6.53 -10.90
CA LYS A 856 16.74 5.08 -11.10
C LYS A 856 15.80 4.32 -10.17
N TRP A 857 15.80 4.70 -8.90
CA TRP A 857 15.00 4.08 -7.86
C TRP A 857 13.48 4.28 -8.08
N ILE A 858 13.08 5.42 -8.67
CA ILE A 858 11.67 5.72 -8.99
C ILE A 858 11.15 4.73 -10.03
N ILE A 859 11.93 4.50 -11.09
CA ILE A 859 11.57 3.54 -12.14
C ILE A 859 11.48 2.13 -11.56
N TRP A 860 12.50 1.72 -10.80
CA TRP A 860 12.55 0.38 -10.23
C TRP A 860 11.37 0.10 -9.30
N ASN A 861 11.01 1.04 -8.43
CA ASN A 861 9.83 0.90 -7.56
C ASN A 861 8.53 0.78 -8.34
N THR A 862 8.38 1.64 -9.36
CA THR A 862 7.16 1.66 -10.17
C THR A 862 7.00 0.34 -10.94
N THR A 863 8.07 -0.17 -11.56
CA THR A 863 8.04 -1.45 -12.29
C THR A 863 7.83 -2.67 -11.40
N LEU A 864 8.32 -2.62 -10.17
CA LEU A 864 8.15 -3.72 -9.22
C LEU A 864 6.77 -3.75 -8.56
N ASP A 865 5.85 -2.83 -8.92
CA ASP A 865 4.53 -2.61 -8.28
C ASP A 865 4.64 -2.64 -6.74
N SER A 866 5.76 -2.14 -6.21
CA SER A 866 6.01 -2.15 -4.78
C SER A 866 5.35 -0.92 -4.20
N THR A 867 4.14 -1.09 -3.64
CA THR A 867 3.47 0.02 -2.99
C THR A 867 4.34 0.51 -1.84
N PRO A 868 4.72 1.81 -1.86
CA PRO A 868 5.59 2.35 -0.83
C PRO A 868 4.75 2.37 0.45
N SER A 869 5.16 1.61 1.45
CA SER A 869 4.51 1.68 2.75
C SER A 869 5.55 1.78 3.84
N ILE A 870 5.42 2.82 4.67
CA ILE A 870 6.14 2.89 5.94
C ILE A 870 5.39 2.02 6.96
N LEU A 871 6.15 1.20 7.69
CA LEU A 871 5.62 0.33 8.75
C LEU A 871 4.84 1.12 9.82
N SER A 872 5.35 2.29 10.22
CA SER A 872 4.68 3.23 11.13
C SER A 872 3.25 3.56 10.70
N ILE A 873 3.01 3.88 9.42
CA ILE A 873 1.66 4.20 8.91
C ILE A 873 0.81 2.93 8.81
N SER A 874 1.41 1.81 8.42
CA SER A 874 0.71 0.51 8.40
C SER A 874 0.19 0.14 9.79
N SER A 875 0.98 0.44 10.84
CA SER A 875 0.57 0.26 12.24
C SER A 875 -0.61 1.16 12.60
N ILE A 876 -0.56 2.44 12.22
CA ILE A 876 -1.66 3.41 12.45
C ILE A 876 -2.95 2.94 11.76
N MET A 877 -2.89 2.61 10.46
CA MET A 877 -4.06 2.21 9.67
C MET A 877 -4.68 0.90 10.16
N SER A 878 -3.86 -0.10 10.44
CA SER A 878 -4.36 -1.37 10.97
C SER A 878 -5.00 -1.21 12.35
N ALA A 879 -4.44 -0.36 13.22
CA ALA A 879 -5.00 -0.09 14.52
C ALA A 879 -6.38 0.58 14.42
N LEU A 880 -6.54 1.58 13.55
CA LEU A 880 -7.83 2.22 13.29
C LEU A 880 -8.87 1.21 12.77
N GLY A 881 -8.48 0.33 11.82
CA GLY A 881 -9.37 -0.73 11.37
C GLY A 881 -9.76 -1.71 12.48
N CYS A 882 -8.83 -2.09 13.36
CA CYS A 882 -9.13 -2.94 14.51
C CYS A 882 -10.06 -2.26 15.54
N LEU A 883 -10.03 -0.93 15.67
CA LEU A 883 -11.00 -0.19 16.49
C LEU A 883 -12.41 -0.27 15.92
N GLU A 884 -12.56 -0.15 14.59
CA GLU A 884 -13.85 -0.38 13.92
C GLU A 884 -14.31 -1.84 14.05
N PHE A 885 -13.39 -2.80 14.03
CA PHE A 885 -13.71 -4.21 14.27
C PHE A 885 -14.35 -4.45 15.66
N TYR A 886 -13.87 -3.79 16.72
CA TYR A 886 -14.54 -3.87 18.03
C TYR A 886 -16.02 -3.44 17.94
N LYS A 887 -16.32 -2.39 17.16
CA LYS A 887 -17.70 -1.87 17.01
C LYS A 887 -18.57 -2.86 16.23
N VAL A 888 -18.02 -3.50 15.20
CA VAL A 888 -18.73 -4.53 14.40
C VAL A 888 -19.08 -5.74 15.26
N ILE A 889 -18.12 -6.30 16.01
CA ILE A 889 -18.36 -7.48 16.88
C ILE A 889 -19.40 -7.18 17.97
N GLN A 890 -19.44 -5.93 18.45
CA GLN A 890 -20.43 -5.49 19.42
C GLN A 890 -21.81 -5.21 18.81
N GLY A 891 -21.92 -5.09 17.48
CA GLY A 891 -23.18 -4.85 16.77
C GLY A 891 -23.64 -3.40 16.79
N PHE A 892 -22.71 -2.43 16.77
CA PHE A 892 -23.05 -1.01 16.75
C PHE A 892 -23.72 -0.63 15.42
N ARG A 893 -24.53 0.44 15.43
CA ARG A 893 -25.21 0.96 14.23
C ARG A 893 -24.75 2.36 13.83
N ASP A 894 -24.49 3.25 14.79
CA ASP A 894 -24.36 4.69 14.50
C ASP A 894 -23.02 5.30 14.97
N SER A 895 -21.92 4.53 14.99
CA SER A 895 -20.64 4.99 15.58
C SER A 895 -19.40 4.58 14.78
N TYR A 896 -19.57 4.26 13.51
CA TYR A 896 -18.47 3.88 12.62
C TYR A 896 -17.78 5.10 12.04
N ASN A 897 -16.46 5.00 11.83
CA ASN A 897 -15.65 6.08 11.25
C ASN A 897 -14.80 5.55 10.09
N ASN A 898 -14.95 6.16 8.90
CA ASN A 898 -13.92 6.08 7.87
C ASN A 898 -12.77 7.01 8.25
N ALA A 899 -11.54 6.68 7.88
CA ALA A 899 -10.37 7.48 8.20
C ALA A 899 -9.49 7.72 6.96
N THR A 900 -8.99 8.94 6.81
CA THR A 900 -7.98 9.27 5.79
C THR A 900 -6.76 9.87 6.46
N ILE A 901 -5.57 9.40 6.06
CA ILE A 901 -4.27 9.91 6.49
C ILE A 901 -3.55 10.47 5.27
N ASP A 902 -3.06 11.70 5.39
CA ASP A 902 -2.11 12.29 4.46
C ASP A 902 -0.78 12.55 5.17
N VAL A 903 0.26 11.82 4.77
CA VAL A 903 1.61 11.91 5.37
C VAL A 903 2.24 13.27 5.10
N THR A 904 1.90 13.92 3.97
CA THR A 904 2.48 15.22 3.61
C THR A 904 1.98 16.37 4.47
N ASN A 905 0.85 16.20 5.16
CA ASN A 905 0.26 17.22 6.02
C ASN A 905 0.34 16.82 7.50
N CYS A 906 1.59 16.58 7.95
CA CYS A 906 2.01 16.51 9.35
C CYS A 906 1.32 15.43 10.19
N LEU A 907 0.73 14.39 9.60
CA LEU A 907 -0.18 13.49 10.32
C LEU A 907 -1.24 14.29 11.12
N THR A 908 -1.69 15.46 10.66
CA THR A 908 -2.70 16.27 11.38
C THR A 908 -3.97 16.52 10.59
N LEU A 909 -3.92 16.33 9.27
CA LEU A 909 -5.13 16.19 8.44
C LEU A 909 -5.67 14.76 8.48
N PHE A 910 -5.67 14.14 9.67
CA PHE A 910 -6.44 12.93 9.91
C PHE A 910 -7.93 13.30 9.87
N THR A 911 -8.62 12.94 8.79
CA THR A 911 -10.06 13.13 8.72
C THR A 911 -10.75 11.83 9.01
N GLN A 912 -11.44 11.77 10.15
CA GLN A 912 -12.46 10.76 10.37
C GLN A 912 -13.81 11.30 9.93
N THR A 913 -14.51 10.53 9.12
CA THR A 913 -15.85 10.88 8.65
C THR A 913 -16.79 9.71 8.86
N PRO A 914 -18.02 9.94 9.33
CA PRO A 914 -19.00 8.86 9.42
C PRO A 914 -19.26 8.30 8.01
N PRO A 915 -19.40 6.98 7.84
CA PRO A 915 -19.77 6.40 6.56
C PRO A 915 -21.15 6.92 6.14
N LYS A 916 -21.36 7.07 4.83
CA LYS A 916 -22.67 7.46 4.29
C LYS A 916 -23.70 6.38 4.67
N ASN A 917 -24.87 6.79 5.13
CA ASN A 917 -25.99 5.87 5.33
C ASN A 917 -26.48 5.31 3.98
N PRO A 918 -27.04 4.09 3.94
CA PRO A 918 -27.60 3.53 2.72
C PRO A 918 -28.73 4.41 2.17
N THR A 919 -28.76 4.56 0.85
CA THR A 919 -29.87 5.22 0.16
C THR A 919 -31.15 4.40 0.34
N ILE A 920 -32.23 5.09 0.70
CA ILE A 920 -33.54 4.47 0.91
C ILE A 920 -34.40 4.71 -0.33
N SER A 921 -34.82 3.64 -0.99
CA SER A 921 -35.81 3.64 -2.06
C SER A 921 -37.18 3.16 -1.55
N SER A 922 -38.26 3.63 -2.20
CA SER A 922 -39.61 3.15 -1.93
C SER A 922 -39.85 1.81 -2.62
N PHE A 923 -40.37 0.82 -1.90
CA PHE A 923 -40.64 -0.52 -2.46
C PHE A 923 -42.12 -0.90 -2.28
N PRO A 924 -42.77 -1.61 -3.21
CA PRO A 924 -44.15 -2.07 -3.02
C PRO A 924 -44.26 -3.01 -1.81
N ASN A 925 -45.29 -2.83 -0.96
CA ASN A 925 -45.57 -3.60 0.26
C ASN A 925 -44.54 -3.48 1.42
N ARG A 926 -43.36 -2.87 1.25
CA ARG A 926 -42.44 -2.46 2.33
C ARG A 926 -42.31 -0.94 2.38
N THR A 927 -42.35 -0.32 3.56
CA THR A 927 -42.27 1.15 3.66
C THR A 927 -40.94 1.76 3.18
N TYR A 928 -39.88 0.97 3.06
CA TYR A 928 -38.56 1.36 2.56
C TYR A 928 -37.72 0.14 2.16
N CYS A 929 -36.78 0.32 1.23
CA CYS A 929 -35.79 -0.66 0.80
C CYS A 929 -34.42 0.02 0.64
N THR A 930 -33.35 -0.75 0.80
CA THR A 930 -31.96 -0.33 0.56
C THR A 930 -31.30 -1.29 -0.42
N PHE A 931 -30.15 -0.91 -1.00
CA PHE A 931 -29.38 -1.82 -1.87
C PHE A 931 -28.88 -3.10 -1.15
N TRP A 932 -28.91 -3.11 0.20
CA TRP A 932 -28.60 -4.30 1.01
C TRP A 932 -29.77 -5.27 1.12
N ASP A 933 -30.97 -4.92 0.69
CA ASP A 933 -32.09 -5.84 0.76
C ASP A 933 -32.01 -6.87 -0.36
N THR A 934 -32.46 -8.09 -0.08
CA THR A 934 -32.66 -9.15 -1.08
C THR A 934 -34.06 -9.72 -0.93
N ILE A 935 -34.63 -10.15 -2.05
CA ILE A 935 -35.89 -10.90 -2.04
C ILE A 935 -35.53 -12.38 -1.92
N ASP A 936 -35.62 -12.91 -0.71
CA ASP A 936 -35.29 -14.31 -0.43
C ASP A 936 -36.45 -15.22 -0.83
N ILE A 937 -36.18 -16.16 -1.73
CA ILE A 937 -37.16 -17.16 -2.18
C ILE A 937 -36.62 -18.56 -1.87
N ASP A 938 -37.31 -19.23 -0.96
CA ASP A 938 -36.97 -20.57 -0.46
C ASP A 938 -38.23 -21.43 -0.28
N GLU A 939 -38.69 -22.03 -1.38
CA GLU A 939 -39.86 -22.91 -1.39
C GLU A 939 -39.55 -24.35 -0.94
N ASN A 940 -38.31 -24.63 -0.47
CA ASN A 940 -37.81 -25.98 -0.15
C ASN A 940 -37.86 -27.00 -1.32
N ILE A 941 -38.15 -26.54 -2.54
CA ILE A 941 -38.21 -27.32 -3.79
C ILE A 941 -37.60 -26.52 -4.93
N GLU A 942 -37.23 -27.20 -6.02
CA GLU A 942 -36.80 -26.51 -7.23
C GLU A 942 -38.02 -25.99 -8.01
N ILE A 943 -38.11 -24.67 -8.16
CA ILE A 943 -39.23 -24.00 -8.86
C ILE A 943 -38.87 -23.69 -10.31
N THR A 944 -39.89 -23.53 -11.15
CA THR A 944 -39.73 -23.06 -12.52
C THR A 944 -39.64 -21.54 -12.56
N LEU A 945 -39.11 -21.00 -13.67
CA LEU A 945 -39.11 -19.54 -13.86
C LEU A 945 -40.54 -18.97 -13.89
N LYS A 946 -41.53 -19.75 -14.36
CA LYS A 946 -42.94 -19.37 -14.30
C LYS A 946 -43.41 -19.17 -12.85
N ASP A 947 -43.10 -20.13 -11.98
CA ASP A 947 -43.46 -20.04 -10.56
C ASP A 947 -42.81 -18.81 -9.90
N LEU A 948 -41.56 -18.48 -10.27
CA LEU A 948 -40.89 -17.26 -9.82
C LEU A 948 -41.63 -15.98 -10.24
N VAL A 949 -42.07 -15.91 -11.51
CA VAL A 949 -42.85 -14.77 -12.02
C VAL A 949 -44.20 -14.68 -11.31
N ASP A 950 -44.85 -15.81 -11.07
CA ASP A 950 -46.15 -15.86 -10.39
C ASP A 950 -46.01 -15.44 -8.91
N ILE A 951 -44.97 -15.88 -8.19
CA ILE A 951 -44.65 -15.43 -6.82
C ILE A 951 -44.46 -13.91 -6.76
N MET A 952 -43.70 -13.35 -7.70
CA MET A 952 -43.47 -11.89 -7.74
C MET A 952 -44.75 -11.10 -8.02
N LYS A 953 -45.64 -11.63 -8.86
CA LYS A 953 -46.95 -11.03 -9.13
C LYS A 953 -47.89 -11.12 -7.93
N GLU A 954 -48.01 -12.30 -7.31
CA GLU A 954 -48.99 -12.53 -6.24
C GLU A 954 -48.57 -11.93 -4.89
N CYS A 955 -47.29 -12.02 -4.53
CA CYS A 955 -46.79 -11.57 -3.23
C CYS A 955 -46.34 -10.11 -3.22
N TYR A 956 -45.84 -9.59 -4.35
CA TYR A 956 -45.23 -8.26 -4.44
C TYR A 956 -45.94 -7.30 -5.39
N ASN A 957 -46.95 -7.74 -6.14
CA ASN A 957 -47.61 -6.96 -7.20
C ASN A 957 -46.64 -6.47 -8.31
N LEU A 958 -45.57 -7.24 -8.55
CA LEU A 958 -44.52 -6.87 -9.51
C LEU A 958 -44.56 -7.78 -10.75
N GLU A 959 -44.61 -7.19 -11.94
CA GLU A 959 -44.52 -7.91 -13.21
C GLU A 959 -43.11 -7.83 -13.79
N ILE A 960 -42.38 -8.95 -13.76
CA ILE A 960 -41.01 -9.07 -14.28
C ILE A 960 -41.00 -8.85 -15.81
N SER A 961 -40.30 -7.82 -16.26
CA SER A 961 -40.03 -7.55 -17.68
C SER A 961 -38.78 -8.29 -18.16
N MET A 962 -37.74 -8.32 -17.32
CA MET A 962 -36.45 -8.95 -17.60
C MET A 962 -35.85 -9.53 -16.33
N CYS A 963 -35.15 -10.67 -16.45
CA CYS A 963 -34.28 -11.17 -15.39
C CYS A 963 -32.96 -11.73 -15.92
N SER A 964 -31.90 -11.52 -15.15
CA SER A 964 -30.52 -11.92 -15.48
C SER A 964 -29.78 -12.44 -14.26
N THR A 965 -28.74 -13.25 -14.51
CA THR A 965 -27.76 -13.62 -13.49
C THR A 965 -26.38 -13.21 -14.01
N GLY A 966 -25.79 -12.19 -13.37
CA GLY A 966 -24.58 -11.55 -13.86
C GLY A 966 -24.76 -11.01 -15.28
N ARG A 967 -23.85 -11.35 -16.20
CA ARG A 967 -23.93 -10.90 -17.62
C ARG A 967 -24.89 -11.72 -18.48
N SER A 968 -25.52 -12.76 -17.93
CA SER A 968 -26.34 -13.71 -18.69
C SER A 968 -27.83 -13.45 -18.46
N MET A 969 -28.55 -13.13 -19.54
CA MET A 969 -30.00 -12.92 -19.50
C MET A 969 -30.74 -14.26 -19.44
N LEU A 970 -31.55 -14.45 -18.39
CA LEU A 970 -32.36 -15.64 -18.20
C LEU A 970 -33.70 -15.51 -18.94
N TYR A 971 -34.35 -14.35 -18.79
CA TYR A 971 -35.64 -14.07 -19.42
C TYR A 971 -35.78 -12.60 -19.78
N SER A 972 -36.50 -12.34 -20.87
CA SER A 972 -36.93 -11.00 -21.28
C SER A 972 -38.21 -11.11 -22.10
N PHE A 973 -39.13 -10.16 -21.90
CA PHE A 973 -40.42 -10.11 -22.58
C PHE A 973 -40.33 -10.05 -24.12
N PHE A 974 -39.21 -9.54 -24.68
CA PHE A 974 -39.00 -9.40 -26.13
C PHE A 974 -38.31 -10.61 -26.78
N THR A 975 -37.94 -11.63 -26.01
CA THR A 975 -37.17 -12.79 -26.53
C THR A 975 -38.09 -13.83 -27.17
N LYS A 976 -37.71 -14.34 -28.36
CA LYS A 976 -38.51 -15.34 -29.11
C LYS A 976 -38.70 -16.69 -28.39
N ARG A 977 -37.80 -17.04 -27.45
CA ARG A 977 -37.83 -18.31 -26.68
C ARG A 977 -38.57 -18.23 -25.33
N ARG A 978 -39.37 -17.17 -25.10
CA ARG A 978 -40.00 -16.89 -23.79
C ARG A 978 -40.77 -18.08 -23.18
N LEU A 979 -41.52 -18.82 -23.99
CA LEU A 979 -42.40 -19.89 -23.50
C LEU A 979 -41.61 -21.13 -23.10
N GLU A 980 -40.50 -21.39 -23.77
CA GLU A 980 -39.58 -22.48 -23.44
C GLU A 980 -38.82 -22.15 -22.15
N ASP A 981 -38.29 -20.93 -22.04
CA ASP A 981 -37.50 -20.50 -20.88
C ASP A 981 -38.35 -20.42 -19.59
N LEU A 982 -39.64 -20.05 -19.68
CA LEU A 982 -40.57 -20.03 -18.52
C LEU A 982 -40.85 -21.41 -17.91
N SER A 983 -40.85 -22.46 -18.75
CA SER A 983 -41.19 -23.83 -18.32
C SER A 983 -40.05 -24.58 -17.64
N LYS A 984 -38.83 -24.01 -17.65
CA LYS A 984 -37.63 -24.67 -17.16
C LYS A 984 -37.38 -24.41 -15.67
N PRO A 985 -36.77 -25.37 -14.96
CA PRO A 985 -36.21 -25.13 -13.64
C PRO A 985 -35.11 -24.06 -13.68
N ILE A 986 -35.03 -23.22 -12.65
CA ILE A 986 -34.08 -22.10 -12.61
C ILE A 986 -32.62 -22.59 -12.73
N SER A 987 -32.25 -23.68 -12.05
CA SER A 987 -30.87 -24.22 -12.07
C SER A 987 -30.46 -24.66 -13.47
N GLN A 988 -31.37 -25.33 -14.18
CA GLN A 988 -31.15 -25.79 -15.55
C GLN A 988 -31.01 -24.61 -16.51
N LEU A 989 -31.87 -23.60 -16.37
CA LEU A 989 -31.84 -22.40 -17.22
C LEU A 989 -30.51 -21.63 -17.05
N VAL A 990 -30.05 -21.49 -15.80
CA VAL A 990 -28.75 -20.85 -15.50
C VAL A 990 -27.62 -21.65 -16.15
N PHE A 991 -27.62 -22.98 -16.02
CA PHE A 991 -26.60 -23.83 -16.64
C PHE A 991 -26.56 -23.69 -18.17
N GLU A 992 -27.72 -23.71 -18.83
CA GLU A 992 -27.80 -23.59 -20.30
C GLU A 992 -27.27 -22.25 -20.82
N LYS A 993 -27.55 -21.15 -20.12
CA LYS A 993 -27.18 -19.79 -20.55
C LYS A 993 -25.74 -19.44 -20.18
N THR A 994 -25.26 -19.87 -19.02
CA THR A 994 -23.90 -19.57 -18.52
C THR A 994 -22.86 -20.58 -18.96
N LYS A 995 -23.28 -21.80 -19.34
CA LYS A 995 -22.41 -22.98 -19.56
C LYS A 995 -21.57 -23.35 -18.33
N THR A 996 -21.95 -22.88 -17.14
CA THR A 996 -21.27 -23.18 -15.87
C THR A 996 -22.21 -23.90 -14.93
N PRO A 997 -21.80 -25.02 -14.31
CA PRO A 997 -22.61 -25.72 -13.32
C PRO A 997 -22.87 -24.82 -12.11
N VAL A 998 -24.11 -24.84 -11.61
CA VAL A 998 -24.48 -24.13 -10.38
C VAL A 998 -23.85 -24.87 -9.21
N SER A 999 -22.74 -24.35 -8.70
CA SER A 999 -22.03 -24.89 -7.53
C SER A 999 -22.47 -24.26 -6.20
N SER A 1000 -23.19 -23.15 -6.26
CA SER A 1000 -23.61 -22.36 -5.10
C SER A 1000 -24.97 -22.83 -4.57
N LYS A 1001 -25.15 -22.75 -3.23
CA LYS A 1001 -26.45 -23.01 -2.58
C LYS A 1001 -27.53 -21.99 -2.98
N PHE A 1002 -27.12 -20.81 -3.40
CA PHE A 1002 -27.99 -19.71 -3.80
C PHE A 1002 -27.62 -19.18 -5.18
N ILE A 1003 -28.62 -18.69 -5.91
CA ILE A 1003 -28.50 -18.01 -7.20
C ILE A 1003 -29.04 -16.59 -7.00
N LEU A 1004 -28.25 -15.59 -7.35
CA LEU A 1004 -28.72 -14.20 -7.42
C LEU A 1004 -29.31 -13.93 -8.80
N ILE A 1005 -30.50 -13.32 -8.82
CA ILE A 1005 -31.22 -12.96 -10.03
C ILE A 1005 -31.57 -11.47 -9.94
N ASP A 1006 -31.01 -10.70 -10.87
CA ASP A 1006 -31.35 -9.29 -11.05
C ASP A 1006 -32.62 -9.20 -11.89
N ILE A 1007 -33.51 -8.29 -11.53
CA ILE A 1007 -34.82 -8.14 -12.18
C ILE A 1007 -35.08 -6.69 -12.57
N CYS A 1008 -35.71 -6.51 -13.73
CA CYS A 1008 -36.44 -5.30 -14.07
C CYS A 1008 -37.92 -5.67 -14.06
N CYS A 1009 -38.76 -4.83 -13.45
CA CYS A 1009 -40.19 -5.10 -13.39
C CYS A 1009 -41.01 -3.82 -13.37
N HIS A 1010 -42.31 -3.98 -13.61
CA HIS A 1010 -43.30 -2.92 -13.51
C HIS A 1010 -44.15 -3.17 -12.28
N ASP A 1011 -44.47 -2.11 -11.54
CA ASP A 1011 -45.45 -2.19 -10.47
C ASP A 1011 -46.86 -2.21 -11.08
N LEU A 1012 -47.64 -3.24 -10.74
CA LEU A 1012 -48.99 -3.43 -11.25
C LEU A 1012 -49.98 -2.39 -10.71
N ILE A 1013 -49.63 -1.67 -9.64
CA ILE A 1013 -50.48 -0.65 -9.02
C ILE A 1013 -50.21 0.72 -9.66
N THR A 1014 -48.94 1.15 -9.72
CA THR A 1014 -48.55 2.47 -10.25
C THR A 1014 -48.33 2.47 -11.77
N LEU A 1015 -48.12 1.30 -12.37
CA LEU A 1015 -47.73 1.10 -13.78
C LEU A 1015 -46.38 1.75 -14.15
N GLU A 1016 -45.59 2.15 -13.16
CA GLU A 1016 -44.25 2.70 -13.36
C GLU A 1016 -43.21 1.56 -13.47
N GLU A 1017 -42.22 1.77 -14.33
CA GLU A 1017 -41.04 0.91 -14.40
C GLU A 1017 -40.17 1.19 -13.16
N MET A 1018 -39.76 0.13 -12.48
CA MET A 1018 -39.01 0.22 -11.24
C MET A 1018 -37.54 -0.05 -11.51
N ASP A 1019 -36.71 0.98 -11.37
CA ASP A 1019 -35.27 0.90 -11.67
C ASP A 1019 -34.43 0.39 -10.47
N ASP A 1020 -34.88 0.63 -9.23
CA ASP A 1020 -34.12 0.34 -8.00
C ASP A 1020 -34.75 -0.79 -7.17
N ILE A 1021 -34.74 -2.02 -7.69
CA ILE A 1021 -35.30 -3.20 -7.01
C ILE A 1021 -34.21 -4.09 -6.42
N PRO A 1022 -34.36 -4.58 -5.17
CA PRO A 1022 -33.45 -5.56 -4.59
C PRO A 1022 -33.43 -6.86 -5.39
N PRO A 1023 -32.25 -7.46 -5.63
CA PRO A 1023 -32.13 -8.71 -6.38
C PRO A 1023 -32.79 -9.87 -5.63
N ILE A 1024 -33.22 -10.88 -6.39
CA ILE A 1024 -33.79 -12.11 -5.86
C ILE A 1024 -32.66 -13.06 -5.47
N ARG A 1025 -32.65 -13.52 -4.22
CA ARG A 1025 -31.77 -14.58 -3.74
C ARG A 1025 -32.57 -15.89 -3.69
N TYR A 1026 -32.42 -16.69 -4.74
CA TYR A 1026 -33.12 -17.98 -4.88
C TYR A 1026 -32.27 -19.12 -4.31
N ARG A 1027 -32.84 -19.96 -3.44
CA ARG A 1027 -32.16 -21.16 -2.93
C ARG A 1027 -32.28 -22.32 -3.91
N CYS A 1028 -31.15 -22.83 -4.38
CA CYS A 1028 -31.11 -23.94 -5.32
C CYS A 1028 -31.14 -25.28 -4.57
N TYR A 1029 -32.06 -26.16 -4.97
CA TYR A 1029 -32.20 -27.53 -4.47
C TYR A 1029 -31.70 -28.58 -5.48
N GLY A 1030 -31.26 -28.15 -6.66
CA GLY A 1030 -30.77 -28.99 -7.75
C GLY A 1030 -29.28 -29.33 -7.62
N GLY A 1031 -28.94 -30.29 -6.76
CA GLY A 1031 -27.59 -30.86 -6.71
C GLY A 1031 -27.39 -31.94 -7.78
N ALA A 1032 -26.82 -31.58 -8.94
CA ALA A 1032 -26.18 -32.57 -9.81
C ALA A 1032 -24.81 -32.93 -9.23
N SER A 1033 -24.80 -33.73 -8.16
CA SER A 1033 -23.60 -34.38 -7.63
C SER A 1033 -23.84 -35.87 -7.44
N SER A 1034 -24.24 -36.59 -8.49
CA SER A 1034 -24.14 -38.07 -8.54
C SER A 1034 -24.46 -38.75 -9.88
N SER A 1035 -24.52 -38.09 -11.05
CA SER A 1035 -24.89 -38.84 -12.28
C SER A 1035 -24.46 -38.26 -13.63
N PHE A 1036 -23.30 -37.59 -13.73
CA PHE A 1036 -22.63 -37.36 -15.02
C PHE A 1036 -21.11 -37.27 -14.80
N GLN A 1037 -20.49 -38.43 -14.65
CA GLN A 1037 -19.06 -38.65 -14.87
C GLN A 1037 -18.90 -39.72 -15.94
#